data_AF-A0A5N6XUY0-F1
#
_entry.id   AF-A0A5N6XUY0-F1
#
_cell.length_a   1.000
_cell.length_b   1.000
_cell.length_c   1.000
_cell.angle_alpha   90.00
_cell.angle_beta   90.00
_cell.angle_gamma   90.00
#
_symmetry.space_group_name_H-M   'P 1'
#
loop_
_entity.id
_entity.type
_entity.pdbx_description
1 polymer ?
#
loop_
_entity_poly.entity_id
_entity_poly.type
_entity_poly.pdbx_seq_one_letter_code
_entity_poly.pdbx_strand_id
1 'polypeptide(L)'
;MVAIRLDKLERSMESADKAQIVSATAGYYMVRVHLAWLQGRPDIADHLFSKIPAIATAYGQKRVLDLCYKIGSFALDDRHYDNAAKWFERALSAWELYNRNMALGIGNDGLCILHASIRANRQLEDSLAKERLHKALKLIEKRYPHEFAVKALQLEILSKEGHCNGSVYLQILRDMLKILNPNEAELKTNVTPCALMATTFYVQGLQQLLVEKLAASDQQEWTERIFILLVWTLTNSRLPIQNSSGILCDTMKRVAKCGRGLLSEDVTNACLILIWKYIDVVSSEGNLHVAEHWCSFVLEQAMFQLSSENKTIFIRRYIACASDNSNVCGTYELFDNMADEYRKCPSALYLIYKAALNNGDFSQGHFYLDSLCQVGATGRTYLLLCAAEALRSGQTLLAAECLQHVIDNLNDGFLEVKYIASLFIAAGCLVSAQLGKTGKVKEDDELLAQVIRVFEAAHRNEQNTAFSAVELEWLSRRSYNIAVQARSCDYRLVVQLLDLSMHFTDLQRKTMTCEKQSGLWQHYLHCDNIKIFSIITEARKEQQHYENVQKVAQHCRTYIRSRPQIENTREQHSEWLQEYRRILSIDLECAIFFNQWDNVPSIIGESKSIIDDELCSIFLDCVLRCAASVTYIIKTVEKIIFVLRTTASPYLEAATARAVLPRYIHTFFQLSLDAQEYCLAESAIDQALALACDLCGTVLRYPSDEIQWMATVAFNRAVDLYILSESDDCRRWAEKAIKLADLGEKDCAMLGKLLRERLQKLF
;
A
#
# COMPACT_ATOMS: atom_id res chain seq x y z
N MET A 1 -43.01 -36.61 75.61
CA MET A 1 -43.87 -35.48 76.05
C MET A 1 -45.05 -35.41 75.08
N VAL A 2 -46.26 -35.67 75.55
CA VAL A 2 -47.46 -35.88 74.72
C VAL A 2 -47.96 -34.53 74.16
N ALA A 3 -48.15 -34.43 72.85
CA ALA A 3 -48.75 -33.26 72.21
C ALA A 3 -50.26 -33.22 72.50
N ILE A 4 -50.69 -32.33 73.39
CA ILE A 4 -52.11 -32.07 73.66
C ILE A 4 -52.63 -31.06 72.63
N ARG A 5 -53.77 -31.36 71.99
CA ARG A 5 -54.48 -30.42 71.10
C ARG A 5 -54.97 -29.21 71.92
N LEU A 6 -54.59 -28.00 71.51
CA LEU A 6 -55.01 -26.72 72.13
C LEU A 6 -56.54 -26.58 72.23
N ASP A 7 -57.31 -27.19 71.30
CA ASP A 7 -58.78 -27.22 71.33
C ASP A 7 -59.38 -27.84 72.61
N LYS A 8 -58.61 -28.66 73.34
CA LYS A 8 -59.06 -29.26 74.62
C LYS A 8 -58.92 -28.33 75.83
N LEU A 9 -58.20 -27.21 75.72
CA LEU A 9 -57.99 -26.24 76.80
C LEU A 9 -59.06 -25.13 76.85
N GLU A 10 -59.84 -24.92 75.79
CA GLU A 10 -60.87 -23.85 75.75
C GLU A 10 -62.07 -24.08 76.68
N ARG A 11 -62.31 -25.32 77.16
CA ARG A 11 -63.55 -25.68 77.88
C ARG A 11 -63.56 -25.40 79.37
N SER A 12 -62.46 -24.99 79.99
CA SER A 12 -62.46 -24.56 81.39
C SER A 12 -61.34 -23.57 81.64
N MET A 13 -61.63 -22.25 81.69
CA MET A 13 -60.70 -21.24 82.23
C MET A 13 -61.24 -19.80 82.21
N GLU A 14 -60.72 -18.96 83.11
CA GLU A 14 -61.07 -17.54 83.35
C GLU A 14 -60.68 -16.62 82.17
N SER A 15 -61.16 -15.36 82.17
CA SER A 15 -61.02 -14.42 81.05
C SER A 15 -59.56 -14.07 80.70
N ALA A 16 -58.65 -14.07 81.69
CA ALA A 16 -57.22 -13.80 81.49
C ALA A 16 -56.50 -14.98 80.80
N ASP A 17 -56.85 -16.21 81.16
CA ASP A 17 -56.30 -17.43 80.56
C ASP A 17 -56.76 -17.59 79.11
N LYS A 18 -58.00 -17.20 78.80
CA LYS A 18 -58.49 -17.15 77.41
C LYS A 18 -57.67 -16.21 76.53
N ALA A 19 -57.29 -15.03 77.03
CA ALA A 19 -56.47 -14.09 76.26
C ALA A 19 -55.05 -14.64 76.01
N GLN A 20 -54.45 -15.33 76.98
CA GLN A 20 -53.14 -15.98 76.81
C GLN A 20 -53.20 -17.18 75.85
N ILE A 21 -54.24 -18.01 75.94
CA ILE A 21 -54.46 -19.14 75.02
C ILE A 21 -54.68 -18.62 73.60
N VAL A 22 -55.47 -17.57 73.39
CA VAL A 22 -55.67 -16.94 72.08
C VAL A 22 -54.35 -16.38 71.53
N SER A 23 -53.53 -15.73 72.37
CA SER A 23 -52.22 -15.22 71.96
C SER A 23 -51.22 -16.34 71.61
N ALA A 24 -51.18 -17.42 72.38
CA ALA A 24 -50.32 -18.58 72.13
C ALA A 24 -50.76 -19.35 70.88
N THR A 25 -52.07 -19.47 70.66
CA THR A 25 -52.68 -20.10 69.48
C THR A 25 -52.39 -19.28 68.22
N ALA A 26 -52.54 -17.96 68.29
CA ALA A 26 -52.13 -17.06 67.22
C ALA A 26 -50.63 -17.21 66.90
N GLY A 27 -49.76 -17.19 67.93
CA GLY A 27 -48.32 -17.40 67.75
C GLY A 27 -47.97 -18.75 67.10
N TYR A 28 -48.64 -19.84 67.51
CA TYR A 28 -48.48 -21.17 66.91
C TYR A 28 -48.84 -21.16 65.42
N TYR A 29 -50.03 -20.66 65.07
CA TYR A 29 -50.45 -20.62 63.67
C TYR A 29 -49.56 -19.69 62.83
N MET A 30 -49.10 -18.57 63.37
CA MET A 30 -48.19 -17.65 62.68
C MET A 30 -46.85 -18.30 62.30
N VAL A 31 -46.24 -19.05 63.23
CA VAL A 31 -45.01 -19.81 62.94
C VAL A 31 -45.28 -20.91 61.91
N ARG A 32 -46.43 -21.58 62.00
CA ARG A 32 -46.84 -22.63 61.05
C ARG A 32 -47.12 -22.07 59.65
N VAL A 33 -47.70 -20.87 59.54
CA VAL A 33 -47.88 -20.14 58.27
C VAL A 33 -46.52 -19.81 57.66
N HIS A 34 -45.59 -19.27 58.45
CA HIS A 34 -44.25 -18.95 57.98
C HIS A 34 -43.48 -20.19 57.51
N LEU A 35 -43.56 -21.29 58.27
CA LEU A 35 -42.95 -22.57 57.91
C LEU A 35 -43.54 -23.15 56.63
N ALA A 36 -44.87 -23.12 56.47
CA ALA A 36 -45.54 -23.60 55.26
C ALA A 36 -45.12 -22.80 54.02
N TRP A 37 -44.91 -21.49 54.17
CA TRP A 37 -44.37 -20.64 53.11
C TRP A 37 -42.95 -21.04 52.72
N LEU A 38 -42.04 -21.20 53.69
CA LEU A 38 -40.65 -21.63 53.46
C LEU A 38 -40.55 -23.04 52.83
N GLN A 39 -41.58 -23.88 53.01
CA GLN A 39 -41.69 -25.20 52.40
C GLN A 39 -42.27 -25.18 50.97
N GLY A 40 -42.55 -24.00 50.41
CA GLY A 40 -43.11 -23.85 49.06
C GLY A 40 -44.58 -24.25 48.95
N ARG A 41 -45.34 -24.18 50.06
CA ARG A 41 -46.77 -24.58 50.14
C ARG A 41 -47.65 -23.36 50.45
N PRO A 42 -47.89 -22.45 49.49
CA PRO A 42 -48.68 -21.25 49.70
C PRO A 42 -50.15 -21.56 50.01
N ASP A 43 -50.68 -22.66 49.45
CA ASP A 43 -52.01 -23.22 49.72
C ASP A 43 -52.21 -23.53 51.21
N ILE A 44 -51.22 -24.18 51.82
CA ILE A 44 -51.23 -24.53 53.24
C ILE A 44 -51.03 -23.28 54.11
N ALA A 45 -50.14 -22.37 53.70
CA ALA A 45 -49.92 -21.12 54.40
C ALA A 45 -51.20 -20.28 54.47
N ASP A 46 -51.97 -20.22 53.38
CA ASP A 46 -53.28 -19.55 53.34
C ASP A 46 -54.32 -20.20 54.24
N HIS A 47 -54.43 -21.52 54.20
CA HIS A 47 -55.37 -22.24 55.06
C HIS A 47 -55.03 -22.02 56.55
N LEU A 48 -53.75 -22.11 56.92
CA LEU A 48 -53.30 -21.89 58.29
C LEU A 48 -53.47 -20.44 58.74
N PHE A 49 -53.35 -19.48 57.83
CA PHE A 49 -53.60 -18.07 58.13
C PHE A 49 -55.08 -17.82 58.49
N SER A 50 -56.01 -18.50 57.80
CA SER A 50 -57.44 -18.41 58.13
C SER A 50 -57.81 -18.95 59.53
N LYS A 51 -56.90 -19.72 60.15
CA LYS A 51 -57.07 -20.29 61.50
C LYS A 51 -56.48 -19.39 62.60
N ILE A 52 -55.83 -18.27 62.26
CA ILE A 52 -55.36 -17.29 63.24
C ILE A 52 -56.59 -16.61 63.85
N PRO A 53 -56.79 -16.68 65.19
CA PRO A 53 -57.91 -16.02 65.85
C PRO A 53 -57.86 -14.49 65.65
N ALA A 54 -59.02 -13.81 65.68
CA ALA A 54 -59.07 -12.35 65.61
C ALA A 54 -58.36 -11.72 66.83
N ILE A 55 -57.21 -11.07 66.60
CA ILE A 55 -56.40 -10.50 67.67
C ILE A 55 -56.82 -9.05 67.94
N ALA A 56 -57.33 -8.76 69.14
CA ALA A 56 -57.77 -7.40 69.50
C ALA A 56 -56.63 -6.46 69.92
N THR A 57 -55.46 -7.00 70.29
CA THR A 57 -54.35 -6.20 70.84
C THR A 57 -53.47 -5.59 69.75
N ALA A 58 -53.06 -4.33 69.93
CA ALA A 58 -52.14 -3.64 69.00
C ALA A 58 -50.82 -4.42 68.79
N TYR A 59 -50.31 -5.04 69.86
CA TYR A 59 -49.10 -5.87 69.78
C TYR A 59 -49.28 -7.12 68.91
N GLY A 60 -50.43 -7.78 68.99
CA GLY A 60 -50.74 -8.93 68.15
C GLY A 60 -50.96 -8.54 66.69
N GLN A 61 -51.60 -7.40 66.44
CA GLN A 61 -51.74 -6.84 65.09
C GLN A 61 -50.38 -6.50 64.46
N LYS A 62 -49.42 -5.98 65.23
CA LYS A 62 -48.04 -5.77 64.75
C LYS A 62 -47.33 -7.06 64.36
N ARG A 63 -47.52 -8.16 65.10
CA ARG A 63 -46.91 -9.43 64.70
C ARG A 63 -47.53 -9.97 63.40
N VAL A 64 -48.85 -9.84 63.23
CA VAL A 64 -49.55 -10.26 61.99
C VAL A 64 -49.07 -9.42 60.82
N LEU A 65 -48.94 -8.11 61.01
CA LEU A 65 -48.35 -7.17 60.07
C LEU A 65 -46.95 -7.63 59.62
N ASP A 66 -46.03 -7.88 60.56
CA ASP A 66 -44.65 -8.28 60.27
C ASP A 66 -44.60 -9.62 59.52
N LEU A 67 -45.44 -10.59 59.90
CA LEU A 67 -45.55 -11.87 59.23
C LEU A 67 -46.02 -11.71 57.77
N CYS A 68 -47.12 -10.96 57.56
CA CYS A 68 -47.68 -10.74 56.24
C CYS A 68 -46.72 -9.94 55.34
N TYR A 69 -46.04 -8.94 55.89
CA TYR A 69 -45.03 -8.17 55.15
C TYR A 69 -43.83 -9.02 54.76
N LYS A 70 -43.30 -9.87 55.66
CA LYS A 70 -42.19 -10.78 55.36
C LYS A 70 -42.55 -11.80 54.28
N ILE A 71 -43.72 -12.44 54.40
CA ILE A 71 -44.21 -13.39 53.40
C ILE A 71 -44.44 -12.68 52.06
N GLY A 72 -45.06 -11.50 52.07
CA GLY A 72 -45.24 -10.70 50.87
C GLY A 72 -43.91 -10.29 50.22
N SER A 73 -42.89 -9.98 51.02
CA SER A 73 -41.55 -9.63 50.52
C SER A 73 -40.87 -10.84 49.87
N PHE A 74 -40.91 -12.01 50.50
CA PHE A 74 -40.40 -13.25 49.88
C PHE A 74 -41.15 -13.59 48.59
N ALA A 75 -42.47 -13.45 48.57
CA ALA A 75 -43.27 -13.65 47.36
C ALA A 75 -42.89 -12.67 46.24
N LEU A 76 -42.59 -11.41 46.59
CA LEU A 76 -42.18 -10.38 45.64
C LEU A 76 -40.79 -10.68 45.06
N ASP A 77 -39.84 -11.09 45.89
CA ASP A 77 -38.49 -11.47 45.49
C ASP A 77 -38.50 -12.71 44.56
N ASP A 78 -39.37 -13.67 44.85
CA ASP A 78 -39.59 -14.89 44.04
C ASP A 78 -40.50 -14.66 42.81
N ARG A 79 -40.94 -13.41 42.55
CA ARG A 79 -41.82 -13.02 41.43
C ARG A 79 -43.22 -13.65 41.44
N HIS A 80 -43.70 -14.14 42.57
CA HIS A 80 -45.07 -14.60 42.78
C HIS A 80 -46.00 -13.42 43.11
N TYR A 81 -46.29 -12.59 42.11
CA TYR A 81 -46.95 -11.28 42.29
C TYR A 81 -48.38 -11.36 42.85
N ASP A 82 -49.11 -12.42 42.52
CA ASP A 82 -50.46 -12.71 43.00
C ASP A 82 -50.48 -12.95 44.52
N ASN A 83 -49.56 -13.79 45.00
CA ASN A 83 -49.37 -14.05 46.41
C ASN A 83 -48.82 -12.81 47.13
N ALA A 84 -47.83 -12.13 46.54
CA ALA A 84 -47.28 -10.90 47.10
C ALA A 84 -48.38 -9.84 47.32
N ALA A 85 -49.21 -9.57 46.31
CA ALA A 85 -50.30 -8.61 46.39
C ALA A 85 -51.30 -8.96 47.50
N LYS A 86 -51.67 -10.24 47.61
CA LYS A 86 -52.59 -10.76 48.63
C LYS A 86 -52.02 -10.64 50.05
N TRP A 87 -50.75 -10.99 50.25
CA TRP A 87 -50.10 -10.89 51.55
C TRP A 87 -49.85 -9.43 51.96
N PHE A 88 -49.54 -8.53 51.02
CA PHE A 88 -49.45 -7.11 51.30
C PHE A 88 -50.81 -6.46 51.61
N GLU A 89 -51.91 -6.92 51.02
CA GLU A 89 -53.25 -6.44 51.39
C GLU A 89 -53.63 -6.86 52.83
N ARG A 90 -53.26 -8.07 53.24
CA ARG A 90 -53.40 -8.52 54.63
C ARG A 90 -52.52 -7.70 55.57
N ALA A 91 -51.30 -7.40 55.17
CA ALA A 91 -50.40 -6.52 55.91
C ALA A 91 -50.99 -5.10 56.04
N LEU A 92 -51.52 -4.54 54.95
CA LEU A 92 -52.14 -3.21 54.96
C LEU A 92 -53.39 -3.16 55.86
N SER A 93 -54.21 -4.21 55.84
CA SER A 93 -55.39 -4.32 56.70
C SER A 93 -55.01 -4.41 58.19
N ALA A 94 -54.00 -5.22 58.53
CA ALA A 94 -53.45 -5.30 59.87
C ALA A 94 -52.81 -3.98 60.31
N TRP A 95 -52.15 -3.28 59.38
CA TRP A 95 -51.58 -1.95 59.62
C TRP A 95 -52.65 -0.90 59.90
N GLU A 96 -53.75 -0.87 59.15
CA GLU A 96 -54.86 0.09 59.38
C GLU A 96 -55.55 -0.12 60.74
N LEU A 97 -55.59 -1.35 61.24
CA LEU A 97 -56.09 -1.69 62.58
C LEU A 97 -55.06 -1.36 63.66
N TYR A 98 -53.78 -1.63 63.41
CA TYR A 98 -52.67 -1.28 64.30
C TYR A 98 -52.54 0.24 64.49
N ASN A 99 -52.56 0.99 63.40
CA ASN A 99 -52.38 2.45 63.38
C ASN A 99 -53.57 3.19 64.02
N ARG A 100 -54.80 2.64 63.92
CA ARG A 100 -55.97 3.19 64.64
C ARG A 100 -55.83 3.11 66.17
N ASN A 101 -55.07 2.15 66.68
CA ASN A 101 -54.93 1.88 68.13
C ASN A 101 -53.67 2.52 68.76
N MET A 102 -52.73 3.01 67.96
CA MET A 102 -51.48 3.63 68.42
C MET A 102 -51.20 4.90 67.60
N ALA A 103 -51.73 6.04 68.05
CA ALA A 103 -51.63 7.31 67.33
C ALA A 103 -50.23 7.98 67.34
N LEU A 104 -49.18 7.34 67.89
CA LEU A 104 -47.89 8.00 68.15
C LEU A 104 -46.64 7.17 67.81
N GLY A 105 -46.76 6.11 67.01
CA GLY A 105 -45.63 5.30 66.59
C GLY A 105 -45.04 5.74 65.25
N ILE A 106 -43.91 6.46 65.29
CA ILE A 106 -43.06 6.78 64.13
C ILE A 106 -42.59 5.46 63.49
N GLY A 107 -43.30 5.00 62.46
CA GLY A 107 -42.96 3.77 61.75
C GLY A 107 -43.26 3.91 60.27
N ASN A 108 -42.20 3.92 59.46
CA ASN A 108 -42.25 3.92 58.00
C ASN A 108 -42.87 2.63 57.41
N ASP A 109 -43.32 1.71 58.28
CA ASP A 109 -43.95 0.43 57.95
C ASP A 109 -45.11 0.60 56.96
N GLY A 110 -45.94 1.63 57.14
CA GLY A 110 -47.04 1.94 56.23
C GLY A 110 -46.57 2.34 54.83
N LEU A 111 -45.49 3.12 54.74
CA LEU A 111 -44.87 3.49 53.47
C LEU A 111 -44.28 2.28 52.77
N CYS A 112 -43.53 1.43 53.49
CA CYS A 112 -42.92 0.21 52.96
C CYS A 112 -43.97 -0.78 52.43
N ILE A 113 -45.07 -0.98 53.16
CA ILE A 113 -46.16 -1.87 52.74
C ILE A 113 -46.89 -1.32 51.52
N LEU A 114 -47.21 -0.03 51.50
CA LEU A 114 -47.84 0.60 50.32
C LEU A 114 -46.92 0.52 49.11
N HIS A 115 -45.63 0.79 49.28
CA HIS A 115 -44.63 0.72 48.21
C HIS A 115 -44.48 -0.71 47.66
N ALA A 116 -44.41 -1.72 48.54
CA ALA A 116 -44.30 -3.12 48.13
C ALA A 116 -45.62 -3.64 47.51
N SER A 117 -46.77 -3.19 48.02
CA SER A 117 -48.09 -3.49 47.48
C SER A 117 -48.27 -2.92 46.07
N ILE A 118 -47.83 -1.68 45.83
CA ILE A 118 -47.87 -1.06 44.50
C ILE A 118 -46.97 -1.84 43.53
N ARG A 119 -45.76 -2.23 43.94
CA ARG A 119 -44.86 -3.04 43.11
C ARG A 119 -45.45 -4.41 42.74
N ALA A 120 -46.12 -5.09 43.67
CA ALA A 120 -46.75 -6.37 43.44
C ALA A 120 -47.98 -6.26 42.51
N ASN A 121 -48.92 -5.34 42.81
CA ASN A 121 -50.15 -5.19 42.04
C ASN A 121 -49.90 -4.64 40.62
N ARG A 122 -48.82 -3.88 40.40
CA ARG A 122 -48.45 -3.37 39.07
C ARG A 122 -48.13 -4.47 38.06
N GLN A 123 -47.69 -5.64 38.51
CA GLN A 123 -47.29 -6.75 37.62
C GLN A 123 -48.46 -7.68 37.26
N LEU A 124 -49.68 -7.38 37.76
CA LEU A 124 -50.88 -8.16 37.55
C LEU A 124 -51.85 -7.41 36.63
N GLU A 125 -52.51 -8.11 35.72
CA GLU A 125 -53.44 -7.50 34.76
C GLU A 125 -54.92 -7.52 35.21
N ASP A 126 -55.20 -8.23 36.32
CA ASP A 126 -56.55 -8.46 36.86
C ASP A 126 -57.25 -7.17 37.29
N SER A 127 -58.57 -7.10 37.12
CA SER A 127 -59.39 -5.94 37.50
C SER A 127 -59.26 -5.59 38.99
N LEU A 128 -59.15 -6.61 39.84
CA LEU A 128 -59.01 -6.49 41.27
C LEU A 128 -57.61 -6.00 41.69
N ALA A 129 -56.56 -6.33 40.92
CA ALA A 129 -55.23 -5.76 41.12
C ALA A 129 -55.18 -4.27 40.73
N LYS A 130 -55.90 -3.88 39.67
CA LYS A 130 -56.03 -2.47 39.26
C LYS A 130 -56.75 -1.63 40.32
N GLU A 131 -57.81 -2.15 40.94
CA GLU A 131 -58.51 -1.48 42.04
C GLU A 131 -57.59 -1.31 43.27
N ARG A 132 -56.89 -2.38 43.66
CA ARG A 132 -55.90 -2.35 44.75
C ARG A 132 -54.77 -1.35 44.49
N LEU A 133 -54.24 -1.34 43.28
CA LEU A 133 -53.22 -0.40 42.84
C LEU A 133 -53.72 1.05 42.94
N HIS A 134 -54.92 1.34 42.43
CA HIS A 134 -55.50 2.67 42.46
C HIS A 134 -55.78 3.16 43.90
N LYS A 135 -56.24 2.26 44.78
CA LYS A 135 -56.45 2.54 46.20
C LYS A 135 -55.12 2.84 46.91
N ALA A 136 -54.08 2.03 46.68
CA ALA A 136 -52.76 2.22 47.27
C ALA A 136 -52.09 3.52 46.79
N LEU A 137 -52.24 3.87 45.51
CA LEU A 137 -51.72 5.14 44.95
C LEU A 137 -52.40 6.37 45.55
N LYS A 138 -53.73 6.38 45.67
CA LYS A 138 -54.44 7.49 46.34
C LYS A 138 -54.01 7.65 47.80
N LEU A 139 -53.75 6.54 48.50
CA LEU A 139 -53.32 6.55 49.90
C LEU A 139 -51.89 7.07 50.07
N ILE A 140 -50.95 6.65 49.19
CA ILE A 140 -49.55 7.06 49.27
C ILE A 140 -49.39 8.54 48.90
N GLU A 141 -50.11 9.03 47.89
CA GLU A 141 -50.08 10.43 47.46
C GLU A 141 -50.67 11.38 48.51
N LYS A 142 -51.75 10.96 49.18
CA LYS A 142 -52.39 11.77 50.22
C LYS A 142 -51.56 11.86 51.51
N ARG A 143 -50.86 10.79 51.89
CA ARG A 143 -50.17 10.68 53.19
C ARG A 143 -48.68 11.02 53.12
N TYR A 144 -48.02 10.81 51.99
CA TYR A 144 -46.58 10.97 51.83
C TYR A 144 -46.21 11.77 50.57
N PRO A 145 -46.76 12.98 50.35
CA PRO A 145 -46.58 13.73 49.10
C PRO A 145 -45.15 14.26 48.88
N HIS A 146 -44.36 14.43 49.96
CA HIS A 146 -43.02 14.99 49.94
C HIS A 146 -41.92 13.95 50.17
N GLU A 147 -42.27 12.66 50.24
CA GLU A 147 -41.30 11.58 50.43
C GLU A 147 -40.62 11.22 49.11
N PHE A 148 -39.30 11.10 49.15
CA PHE A 148 -38.49 10.80 47.97
C PHE A 148 -38.94 9.48 47.30
N ALA A 149 -39.14 8.43 48.10
CA ALA A 149 -39.57 7.11 47.63
C ALA A 149 -40.91 7.15 46.87
N VAL A 150 -41.80 8.08 47.23
CA VAL A 150 -43.10 8.25 46.58
C VAL A 150 -42.96 8.92 45.22
N LYS A 151 -42.11 9.95 45.12
CA LYS A 151 -41.77 10.56 43.84
C LYS A 151 -41.11 9.53 42.91
N ALA A 152 -40.21 8.68 43.44
CA ALA A 152 -39.50 7.66 42.64
C ALA A 152 -40.49 6.65 42.04
N LEU A 153 -41.44 6.22 42.87
CA LEU A 153 -42.53 5.35 42.45
C LEU A 153 -43.44 6.01 41.41
N GLN A 154 -43.74 7.31 41.54
CA GLN A 154 -44.51 8.07 40.55
C GLN A 154 -43.80 8.13 39.18
N LEU A 155 -42.48 8.37 39.15
CA LEU A 155 -41.72 8.30 37.89
C LEU A 155 -41.72 6.89 37.31
N GLU A 156 -41.58 5.86 38.14
CA GLU A 156 -41.59 4.46 37.70
C GLU A 156 -42.94 4.07 37.07
N ILE A 157 -44.05 4.58 37.61
CA ILE A 157 -45.40 4.35 37.08
C ILE A 157 -45.60 5.11 35.77
N LEU A 158 -45.28 6.41 35.75
CA LEU A 158 -45.37 7.24 34.55
C LEU A 158 -44.55 6.65 33.39
N SER A 159 -43.35 6.13 33.67
CA SER A 159 -42.48 5.52 32.66
C SER A 159 -43.09 4.30 31.95
N LYS A 160 -44.03 3.59 32.58
CA LYS A 160 -44.67 2.38 32.03
C LYS A 160 -46.03 2.63 31.37
N GLU A 161 -46.69 3.74 31.66
CA GLU A 161 -48.01 4.08 31.10
C GLU A 161 -47.96 4.55 29.64
N GLY A 162 -46.78 4.63 29.01
CA GLY A 162 -46.59 4.87 27.58
C GLY A 162 -47.02 6.27 27.07
N HIS A 163 -47.74 7.04 27.88
CA HIS A 163 -48.25 8.38 27.57
C HIS A 163 -47.81 9.39 28.64
N CYS A 164 -46.49 9.58 28.77
CA CYS A 164 -45.93 10.58 29.67
C CYS A 164 -46.19 12.00 29.14
N ASN A 165 -46.93 12.82 29.89
CA ASN A 165 -46.89 14.27 29.71
C ASN A 165 -45.55 14.77 30.25
N GLY A 166 -44.62 15.14 29.35
CA GLY A 166 -43.24 15.52 29.68
C GLY A 166 -43.12 16.65 30.70
N SER A 167 -44.12 17.54 30.78
CA SER A 167 -44.17 18.61 31.79
C SER A 167 -44.36 18.09 33.22
N VAL A 168 -45.17 17.04 33.40
CA VAL A 168 -45.43 16.38 34.69
C VAL A 168 -44.20 15.59 35.12
N TYR A 169 -43.56 14.89 34.18
CA TYR A 169 -42.32 14.17 34.40
C TYR A 169 -41.19 15.11 34.87
N LEU A 170 -40.99 16.24 34.18
CA LEU A 170 -40.04 17.29 34.59
C LEU A 170 -40.38 17.89 35.94
N GLN A 171 -41.65 18.12 36.25
CA GLN A 171 -42.04 18.69 37.54
C GLN A 171 -41.77 17.73 38.70
N ILE A 172 -42.02 16.43 38.51
CA ILE A 172 -41.69 15.41 39.51
C ILE A 172 -40.18 15.30 39.70
N LEU A 173 -39.40 15.37 38.62
CA LEU A 173 -37.94 15.45 38.71
C LEU A 173 -37.48 16.72 39.45
N ARG A 174 -38.06 17.88 39.18
CA ARG A 174 -37.76 19.13 39.91
C ARG A 174 -38.11 19.04 41.39
N ASP A 175 -39.23 18.41 41.72
CA ASP A 175 -39.64 18.19 43.10
C ASP A 175 -38.67 17.23 43.80
N MET A 176 -38.26 16.14 43.15
CA MET A 176 -37.19 15.26 43.66
C MET A 176 -35.89 16.01 43.89
N LEU A 177 -35.47 16.84 42.92
CA LEU A 177 -34.23 17.63 43.00
C LEU A 177 -34.26 18.68 44.12
N LYS A 178 -35.45 19.13 44.54
CA LYS A 178 -35.63 19.99 45.72
C LYS A 178 -35.54 19.21 47.03
N ILE A 179 -36.03 17.97 47.06
CA ILE A 179 -36.06 17.09 48.24
C ILE A 179 -34.70 16.41 48.47
N LEU A 180 -33.97 16.14 47.39
CA LEU A 180 -32.70 15.41 47.40
C LEU A 180 -31.65 16.14 48.26
N ASN A 181 -31.39 15.60 49.45
CA ASN A 181 -30.14 15.84 50.16
C ASN A 181 -29.14 14.81 49.64
N PRO A 182 -27.93 15.19 49.20
CA PRO A 182 -26.99 14.28 48.57
C PRO A 182 -26.45 13.26 49.57
N ASN A 183 -27.19 12.17 49.76
CA ASN A 183 -26.79 11.01 50.53
C ASN A 183 -26.65 9.82 49.59
N GLU A 184 -25.58 9.04 49.80
CA GLU A 184 -25.09 8.03 48.86
C GLU A 184 -26.12 6.93 48.52
N ALA A 185 -27.00 6.58 49.48
CA ALA A 185 -28.02 5.54 49.32
C ALA A 185 -29.20 5.97 48.42
N GLU A 186 -29.60 7.24 48.45
CA GLU A 186 -30.73 7.72 47.66
C GLU A 186 -30.30 7.87 46.20
N LEU A 187 -29.16 8.49 45.92
CA LEU A 187 -28.68 8.66 44.52
C LEU A 187 -28.37 7.32 43.80
N LYS A 188 -27.82 6.32 44.51
CA LYS A 188 -27.48 5.00 43.93
C LYS A 188 -28.70 4.21 43.48
N THR A 189 -29.87 4.48 44.06
CA THR A 189 -31.13 3.78 43.76
C THR A 189 -31.92 4.44 42.62
N ASN A 190 -31.64 5.71 42.29
CA ASN A 190 -32.50 6.54 41.42
C ASN A 190 -31.96 6.83 40.04
N VAL A 191 -30.71 6.47 39.76
CA VAL A 191 -30.05 6.87 38.52
C VAL A 191 -30.22 5.84 37.39
N THR A 192 -30.74 4.64 37.65
CA THR A 192 -30.49 3.50 36.74
C THR A 192 -31.67 2.64 36.27
N PRO A 193 -32.94 3.11 36.21
CA PRO A 193 -33.80 2.61 35.10
C PRO A 193 -34.91 3.52 34.54
N CYS A 194 -34.88 4.86 34.69
CA CYS A 194 -35.94 5.73 34.12
C CYS A 194 -35.66 6.27 32.70
N ALA A 195 -34.61 5.78 32.03
CA ALA A 195 -34.08 6.36 30.78
C ALA A 195 -34.83 5.95 29.49
N LEU A 196 -35.84 5.08 29.55
CA LEU A 196 -36.33 4.39 28.34
C LEU A 196 -37.51 5.03 27.59
N MET A 197 -38.14 6.11 28.09
CA MET A 197 -39.32 6.69 27.41
C MET A 197 -39.35 8.22 27.27
N ALA A 198 -38.47 8.98 27.95
CA ALA A 198 -38.48 10.44 27.94
C ALA A 198 -37.07 11.04 27.99
N THR A 199 -36.18 10.57 27.11
CA THR A 199 -34.74 10.86 27.11
C THR A 199 -34.40 12.36 27.13
N THR A 200 -35.13 13.19 26.38
CA THR A 200 -34.89 14.64 26.29
C THR A 200 -35.13 15.35 27.63
N PHE A 201 -36.19 14.97 28.34
CA PHE A 201 -36.52 15.53 29.65
C PHE A 201 -35.58 15.03 30.75
N TYR A 202 -35.11 13.79 30.64
CA TYR A 202 -34.10 13.24 31.54
C TYR A 202 -32.77 13.99 31.40
N VAL A 203 -32.29 14.23 30.17
CA VAL A 203 -31.10 15.05 29.89
C VAL A 203 -31.25 16.46 30.43
N GLN A 204 -32.41 17.09 30.24
CA GLN A 204 -32.68 18.42 30.79
C GLN A 204 -32.66 18.43 32.33
N GLY A 205 -33.17 17.38 32.97
CA GLY A 205 -33.09 17.19 34.42
C GLY A 205 -31.65 17.03 34.91
N LEU A 206 -30.81 16.25 34.21
CA LEU A 206 -29.39 16.11 34.52
C LEU A 206 -28.64 17.45 34.37
N GLN A 207 -28.93 18.23 33.33
CA GLN A 207 -28.34 19.56 33.14
C GLN A 207 -28.72 20.52 34.28
N GLN A 208 -29.99 20.54 34.70
CA GLN A 208 -30.44 21.37 35.83
C GLN A 208 -29.77 20.95 37.13
N LEU A 209 -29.67 19.64 37.40
CA LEU A 209 -28.96 19.12 38.59
C LEU A 209 -27.48 19.53 38.58
N LEU A 210 -26.81 19.39 37.44
CA LEU A 210 -25.40 19.77 37.29
C LEU A 210 -25.20 21.26 37.50
N VAL A 211 -25.97 22.12 36.84
CA VAL A 211 -25.74 23.58 36.84
C VAL A 211 -26.32 24.28 38.08
N GLU A 212 -27.53 23.93 38.53
CA GLU A 212 -28.23 24.67 39.58
C GLU A 212 -27.89 24.20 41.01
N LYS A 213 -27.46 22.94 41.17
CA LYS A 213 -27.23 22.32 42.50
C LYS A 213 -25.79 21.90 42.74
N LEU A 214 -25.17 21.22 41.78
CA LEU A 214 -23.86 20.59 41.99
C LEU A 214 -22.69 21.50 41.61
N ALA A 215 -22.81 22.31 40.56
CA ALA A 215 -21.71 23.14 40.07
C ALA A 215 -21.24 24.20 41.09
N ALA A 216 -22.13 24.69 41.96
CA ALA A 216 -21.81 25.63 43.04
C ALA A 216 -21.55 24.95 44.41
N SER A 217 -21.60 23.62 44.48
CA SER A 217 -21.43 22.82 45.71
C SER A 217 -20.01 22.24 45.81
N ASP A 218 -19.48 22.03 47.01
CA ASP A 218 -18.16 21.42 47.26
C ASP A 218 -18.09 19.92 46.92
N GLN A 219 -19.17 19.34 46.42
CA GLN A 219 -19.28 17.93 46.05
C GLN A 219 -18.79 17.64 44.62
N GLN A 220 -17.48 17.76 44.40
CA GLN A 220 -16.85 17.50 43.10
C GLN A 220 -17.09 16.08 42.59
N GLU A 221 -16.95 15.06 43.45
CA GLU A 221 -17.15 13.65 43.09
C GLU A 221 -18.54 13.39 42.49
N TRP A 222 -19.57 14.04 43.04
CA TRP A 222 -20.95 13.89 42.57
C TRP A 222 -21.21 14.66 41.28
N THR A 223 -20.61 15.84 41.13
CA THR A 223 -20.64 16.58 39.86
C THR A 223 -20.07 15.72 38.74
N GLU A 224 -18.94 15.07 38.98
CA GLU A 224 -18.25 14.21 38.03
C GLU A 224 -19.04 12.93 37.70
N ARG A 225 -19.63 12.25 38.69
CA ARG A 225 -20.49 11.07 38.47
C ARG A 225 -21.73 11.39 37.62
N ILE A 226 -22.40 12.50 37.91
CA ILE A 226 -23.57 12.93 37.13
C ILE A 226 -23.16 13.39 35.73
N PHE A 227 -21.95 13.96 35.58
CA PHE A 227 -21.41 14.30 34.28
C PHE A 227 -21.14 13.05 33.42
N ILE A 228 -20.56 11.99 33.99
CA ILE A 228 -20.38 10.69 33.30
C ILE A 228 -21.73 10.14 32.85
N LEU A 229 -22.74 10.20 33.70
CA LEU A 229 -24.09 9.74 33.38
C LEU A 229 -24.73 10.56 32.23
N LEU A 230 -24.52 11.88 32.22
CA LEU A 230 -24.96 12.73 31.13
C LEU A 230 -24.28 12.32 29.82
N VAL A 231 -22.96 12.14 29.83
CA VAL A 231 -22.21 11.65 28.66
C VAL A 231 -22.75 10.30 28.20
N TRP A 232 -22.89 9.34 29.12
CA TRP A 232 -23.45 8.00 28.81
C TRP A 232 -24.82 8.09 28.16
N THR A 233 -25.71 8.96 28.65
CA THR A 233 -27.06 9.13 28.10
C THR A 233 -27.01 9.74 26.70
N LEU A 234 -26.15 10.73 26.48
CA LEU A 234 -25.97 11.41 25.20
C LEU A 234 -25.27 10.55 24.15
N THR A 235 -24.43 9.60 24.57
CA THR A 235 -23.67 8.69 23.71
C THR A 235 -24.28 7.28 23.65
N ASN A 236 -25.51 7.08 24.12
CA ASN A 236 -26.18 5.79 24.05
C ASN A 236 -26.91 5.65 22.71
N SER A 237 -26.41 4.79 21.81
CA SER A 237 -26.98 4.59 20.47
C SER A 237 -28.45 4.12 20.47
N ARG A 238 -28.93 3.56 21.59
CA ARG A 238 -30.33 3.13 21.75
C ARG A 238 -31.28 4.29 22.03
N LEU A 239 -30.76 5.50 22.29
CA LEU A 239 -31.51 6.69 22.66
C LEU A 239 -31.20 7.81 21.64
N PRO A 240 -31.98 7.95 20.56
CA PRO A 240 -31.70 8.95 19.53
C PRO A 240 -31.99 10.36 20.06
N ILE A 241 -30.93 11.08 20.41
CA ILE A 241 -30.99 12.49 20.82
C ILE A 241 -30.36 13.32 19.71
N GLN A 242 -31.14 14.23 19.12
CA GLN A 242 -30.62 15.19 18.15
C GLN A 242 -29.72 16.22 18.86
N ASN A 243 -28.60 16.58 18.22
CA ASN A 243 -27.64 17.57 18.71
C ASN A 243 -27.00 17.25 20.08
N SER A 244 -26.70 15.96 20.32
CA SER A 244 -26.11 15.49 21.58
C SER A 244 -24.76 16.14 21.93
N SER A 245 -23.91 16.41 20.93
CA SER A 245 -22.64 17.15 21.10
C SER A 245 -22.86 18.61 21.52
N GLY A 246 -23.81 19.31 20.87
CA GLY A 246 -24.17 20.68 21.22
C GLY A 246 -24.73 20.81 22.63
N ILE A 247 -25.60 19.88 23.04
CA ILE A 247 -26.16 19.80 24.40
C ILE A 247 -25.03 19.62 25.43
N LEU A 248 -24.05 18.76 25.15
CA LEU A 248 -22.91 18.56 26.03
C LEU A 248 -22.04 19.82 26.10
N CYS A 249 -21.73 20.45 24.96
CA CYS A 249 -20.98 21.70 24.87
C CYS A 249 -21.61 22.82 25.72
N ASP A 250 -22.91 23.03 25.59
CA ASP A 250 -23.64 24.05 26.35
C ASP A 250 -23.68 23.74 27.86
N THR A 251 -23.68 22.46 28.22
CA THR A 251 -23.57 22.05 29.62
C THR A 251 -22.19 22.35 30.16
N MET A 252 -21.14 21.97 29.43
CA MET A 252 -19.75 22.24 29.81
C MET A 252 -19.50 23.74 29.99
N LYS A 253 -19.98 24.58 29.06
CA LYS A 253 -19.88 26.05 29.17
C LYS A 253 -20.58 26.60 30.42
N ARG A 254 -21.76 26.07 30.76
CA ARG A 254 -22.51 26.49 31.97
C ARG A 254 -21.82 26.04 33.25
N VAL A 255 -21.30 24.82 33.30
CA VAL A 255 -20.53 24.29 34.44
C VAL A 255 -19.22 25.08 34.62
N ALA A 256 -18.53 25.41 33.53
CA ALA A 256 -17.32 26.24 33.55
C ALA A 256 -17.59 27.64 34.11
N LYS A 257 -18.71 28.28 33.73
CA LYS A 257 -19.15 29.58 34.28
C LYS A 257 -19.41 29.55 35.79
N CYS A 258 -19.74 28.39 36.35
CA CYS A 258 -19.93 28.18 37.79
C CYS A 258 -18.62 27.93 38.56
N GLY A 259 -17.44 28.04 37.92
CA GLY A 259 -16.14 27.91 38.57
C GLY A 259 -15.53 26.50 38.56
N ARG A 260 -16.13 25.55 37.82
CA ARG A 260 -15.62 24.18 37.64
C ARG A 260 -15.05 24.02 36.23
N GLY A 261 -13.75 24.26 36.06
CA GLY A 261 -13.12 24.36 34.73
C GLY A 261 -12.55 23.06 34.16
N LEU A 262 -12.12 22.11 34.99
CA LEU A 262 -11.44 20.89 34.59
C LEU A 262 -12.03 19.68 35.31
N LEU A 263 -12.20 18.57 34.61
CA LEU A 263 -12.57 17.28 35.21
C LEU A 263 -11.33 16.57 35.76
N SER A 264 -11.51 15.71 36.76
CA SER A 264 -10.46 14.76 37.16
C SER A 264 -10.06 13.83 36.01
N GLU A 265 -8.85 13.28 36.09
CA GLU A 265 -8.29 12.39 35.07
C GLU A 265 -9.12 11.11 34.89
N ASP A 266 -9.55 10.49 36.00
CA ASP A 266 -10.40 9.28 36.00
C ASP A 266 -11.73 9.51 35.28
N VAL A 267 -12.33 10.67 35.49
CA VAL A 267 -13.62 11.04 34.93
C VAL A 267 -13.50 11.42 33.47
N THR A 268 -12.43 12.13 33.12
CA THR A 268 -12.05 12.37 31.73
C THR A 268 -11.94 11.04 31.00
N ASN A 269 -11.16 10.08 31.52
CA ASN A 269 -10.99 8.76 30.90
C ASN A 269 -12.32 7.99 30.78
N ALA A 270 -13.17 8.00 31.81
CA ALA A 270 -14.50 7.38 31.75
C ALA A 270 -15.38 7.98 30.64
N CYS A 271 -15.39 9.31 30.50
CA CYS A 271 -16.10 9.99 29.42
C CYS A 271 -15.53 9.65 28.05
N LEU A 272 -14.20 9.62 27.90
CA LEU A 272 -13.54 9.27 26.64
C LEU A 272 -13.86 7.84 26.20
N ILE A 273 -13.90 6.87 27.12
CA ILE A 273 -14.28 5.48 26.83
C ILE A 273 -15.72 5.41 26.28
N LEU A 274 -16.64 6.16 26.88
CA LEU A 274 -18.04 6.21 26.45
C LEU A 274 -18.20 6.84 25.06
N ILE A 275 -17.53 7.97 24.83
CA ILE A 275 -17.52 8.67 23.54
C ILE A 275 -16.86 7.79 22.47
N TRP A 276 -15.75 7.13 22.79
CA TRP A 276 -15.06 6.20 21.88
C TRP A 276 -15.94 5.03 21.48
N LYS A 277 -16.64 4.40 22.44
CA LYS A 277 -17.60 3.32 22.16
C LYS A 277 -18.71 3.77 21.21
N TYR A 278 -19.19 5.00 21.39
CA TYR A 278 -20.21 5.57 20.53
C TYR A 278 -19.67 5.85 19.13
N ILE A 279 -18.48 6.45 19.02
CA ILE A 279 -17.79 6.64 17.74
C ILE A 279 -17.60 5.31 17.01
N ASP A 280 -17.20 4.24 17.70
CA ASP A 280 -17.04 2.91 17.12
C ASP A 280 -18.36 2.35 16.55
N VAL A 281 -19.46 2.47 17.31
CA VAL A 281 -20.80 2.04 16.84
C VAL A 281 -21.23 2.84 15.62
N VAL A 282 -21.16 4.16 15.70
CA VAL A 282 -21.57 5.08 14.61
C VAL A 282 -20.71 4.88 13.36
N SER A 283 -19.41 4.63 13.53
CA SER A 283 -18.49 4.32 12.43
C SER A 283 -18.85 2.99 11.77
N SER A 284 -19.20 1.96 12.56
CA SER A 284 -19.61 0.65 12.05
C SER A 284 -20.96 0.69 11.30
N GLU A 285 -21.83 1.64 11.65
CA GLU A 285 -23.09 1.92 10.96
C GLU A 285 -22.91 2.78 9.69
N GLY A 286 -21.69 3.22 9.39
CA GLY A 286 -21.35 4.00 8.19
C GLY A 286 -21.60 5.50 8.32
N ASN A 287 -22.01 6.02 9.48
CA ASN A 287 -22.29 7.44 9.68
C ASN A 287 -21.03 8.21 10.10
N LEU A 288 -20.06 8.24 9.20
CA LEU A 288 -18.71 8.75 9.44
C LEU A 288 -18.68 10.25 9.79
N HIS A 289 -19.62 11.06 9.30
CA HIS A 289 -19.76 12.47 9.65
C HIS A 289 -20.02 12.70 11.16
N VAL A 290 -20.87 11.87 11.76
CA VAL A 290 -21.15 11.97 13.21
C VAL A 290 -19.91 11.55 14.01
N ALA A 291 -19.22 10.49 13.57
CA ALA A 291 -17.95 10.07 14.19
C ALA A 291 -16.87 11.16 14.11
N GLU A 292 -16.72 11.80 12.94
CA GLU A 292 -15.83 12.94 12.70
C GLU A 292 -16.14 14.09 13.66
N HIS A 293 -17.42 14.50 13.75
CA HIS A 293 -17.85 15.60 14.61
C HIS A 293 -17.58 15.34 16.10
N TRP A 294 -17.78 14.11 16.57
CA TRP A 294 -17.47 13.74 17.96
C TRP A 294 -15.97 13.70 18.24
N CYS A 295 -15.14 13.33 17.26
CA CYS A 295 -13.69 13.40 17.42
C CYS A 295 -13.20 14.86 17.49
N SER A 296 -13.68 15.75 16.60
CA SER A 296 -13.37 17.19 16.66
C SER A 296 -13.84 17.80 17.99
N PHE A 297 -15.06 17.46 18.44
CA PHE A 297 -15.59 17.92 19.72
C PHE A 297 -14.64 17.59 20.89
N VAL A 298 -14.20 16.33 21.00
CA VAL A 298 -13.28 15.92 22.08
C VAL A 298 -11.97 16.70 22.03
N LEU A 299 -11.41 16.90 20.84
CA LEU A 299 -10.12 17.58 20.66
C LEU A 299 -10.19 19.09 20.97
N GLU A 300 -11.33 19.74 20.74
CA GLU A 300 -11.54 21.18 20.98
C GLU A 300 -11.92 21.53 22.43
N GLN A 301 -12.50 20.59 23.19
CA GLN A 301 -12.99 20.89 24.54
C GLN A 301 -11.88 20.88 25.61
N ALA A 302 -11.53 22.06 26.12
CA ALA A 302 -10.54 22.24 27.19
C ALA A 302 -10.92 21.61 28.55
N MET A 303 -12.18 21.22 28.75
CA MET A 303 -12.64 20.57 29.98
C MET A 303 -12.11 19.13 30.13
N PHE A 304 -11.80 18.46 29.02
CA PHE A 304 -11.16 17.15 29.03
C PHE A 304 -9.65 17.29 29.20
N GLN A 305 -9.11 16.75 30.28
CA GLN A 305 -7.66 16.66 30.49
C GLN A 305 -7.07 15.53 29.65
N LEU A 306 -6.99 15.74 28.34
CA LEU A 306 -6.51 14.73 27.41
C LEU A 306 -5.01 14.49 27.56
N SER A 307 -4.62 13.25 27.88
CA SER A 307 -3.23 12.79 27.76
C SER A 307 -2.76 12.80 26.30
N SER A 308 -1.44 12.83 26.07
CA SER A 308 -0.86 12.80 24.73
C SER A 308 -1.26 11.55 23.93
N GLU A 309 -1.38 10.39 24.60
CA GLU A 309 -1.84 9.13 24.00
C GLU A 309 -3.31 9.21 23.56
N ASN A 310 -4.19 9.68 24.44
CA ASN A 310 -5.61 9.82 24.13
C ASN A 310 -5.83 10.81 22.98
N LYS A 311 -5.13 11.96 22.97
CA LYS A 311 -5.18 12.90 21.83
C LYS A 311 -4.81 12.21 20.53
N THR A 312 -3.72 11.44 20.51
CA THR A 312 -3.26 10.72 19.30
C THR A 312 -4.29 9.70 18.83
N ILE A 313 -4.97 8.99 19.74
CA ILE A 313 -6.04 8.04 19.39
C ILE A 313 -7.20 8.75 18.68
N PHE A 314 -7.69 9.87 19.23
CA PHE A 314 -8.80 10.64 18.65
C PHE A 314 -8.41 11.34 17.34
N ILE A 315 -7.19 11.87 17.22
CA ILE A 315 -6.67 12.46 15.97
C ILE A 315 -6.65 11.42 14.84
N ARG A 316 -6.12 10.21 15.11
CA ARG A 316 -6.09 9.13 14.11
C ARG A 316 -7.49 8.75 13.66
N ARG A 317 -8.44 8.67 14.59
CA ARG A 317 -9.84 8.35 14.26
C ARG A 317 -10.49 9.48 13.47
N TYR A 318 -10.25 10.73 13.85
CA TYR A 318 -10.73 11.90 13.10
C TYR A 318 -10.26 11.87 11.65
N ILE A 319 -8.95 11.71 11.40
CA ILE A 319 -8.39 11.64 10.05
C ILE A 319 -9.02 10.49 9.27
N ALA A 320 -9.16 9.30 9.87
CA ALA A 320 -9.79 8.16 9.21
C ALA A 320 -11.25 8.44 8.81
N CYS A 321 -12.05 9.05 9.68
CA CYS A 321 -13.44 9.38 9.39
C CYS A 321 -13.57 10.49 8.33
N ALA A 322 -12.74 11.53 8.40
CA ALA A 322 -12.80 12.67 7.48
C ALA A 322 -12.31 12.31 6.07
N SER A 323 -11.33 11.37 5.97
CA SER A 323 -10.83 10.85 4.69
C SER A 323 -11.91 10.17 3.85
N ASP A 324 -12.83 9.47 4.51
CA ASP A 324 -13.91 8.72 3.86
C ASP A 324 -15.15 9.61 3.58
N ASN A 325 -15.21 10.82 4.14
CA ASN A 325 -16.38 11.72 4.12
C ASN A 325 -16.23 12.94 3.20
N SER A 326 -15.28 12.92 2.25
CA SER A 326 -15.03 13.96 1.22
C SER A 326 -14.57 15.36 1.69
N ASN A 327 -14.47 15.65 2.99
CA ASN A 327 -13.96 16.92 3.53
C ASN A 327 -12.45 16.86 3.86
N VAL A 328 -11.64 16.56 2.85
CA VAL A 328 -10.20 16.33 3.04
C VAL A 328 -9.44 17.65 3.29
N CYS A 329 -9.88 18.77 2.72
CA CYS A 329 -9.26 20.09 2.93
C CYS A 329 -9.33 20.55 4.39
N GLY A 330 -10.48 20.38 5.06
CA GLY A 330 -10.61 20.68 6.48
C GLY A 330 -9.71 19.80 7.35
N THR A 331 -9.41 18.58 6.89
CA THR A 331 -8.51 17.66 7.58
C THR A 331 -7.05 18.14 7.51
N TYR A 332 -6.61 18.69 6.36
CA TYR A 332 -5.27 19.26 6.21
C TYR A 332 -5.08 20.48 7.10
N GLU A 333 -6.00 21.45 7.05
CA GLU A 333 -5.92 22.66 7.88
C GLU A 333 -5.90 22.32 9.37
N LEU A 334 -6.71 21.36 9.81
CA LEU A 334 -6.76 20.96 11.21
C LEU A 334 -5.46 20.26 11.62
N PHE A 335 -4.92 19.36 10.78
CA PHE A 335 -3.64 18.69 11.03
C PHE A 335 -2.46 19.68 11.06
N ASP A 336 -2.42 20.64 10.14
CA ASP A 336 -1.38 21.66 10.05
C ASP A 336 -1.39 22.62 11.24
N ASN A 337 -2.57 22.89 11.81
CA ASN A 337 -2.75 23.71 13.00
C ASN A 337 -2.45 22.97 14.32
N MET A 338 -2.16 21.66 14.28
CA MET A 338 -1.80 20.89 15.49
C MET A 338 -0.36 21.17 15.94
N ALA A 339 -0.09 20.89 17.22
CA ALA A 339 1.27 20.97 17.77
C ALA A 339 2.24 20.01 17.07
N ASP A 340 3.52 20.39 17.02
CA ASP A 340 4.59 19.67 16.31
C ASP A 340 4.73 18.19 16.68
N GLU A 341 4.47 17.85 17.95
CA GLU A 341 4.53 16.47 18.44
C GLU A 341 3.58 15.54 17.66
N TYR A 342 2.44 16.06 17.20
CA TYR A 342 1.42 15.30 16.48
C TYR A 342 1.64 15.31 14.98
N ARG A 343 2.13 16.43 14.43
CA ARG A 343 2.52 16.53 13.01
C ARG A 343 3.65 15.57 12.64
N LYS A 344 4.48 15.21 13.63
CA LYS A 344 5.55 14.21 13.49
C LYS A 344 5.15 12.80 13.88
N CYS A 345 3.88 12.53 14.21
CA CYS A 345 3.42 11.18 14.53
C CYS A 345 3.35 10.32 13.25
N PRO A 346 4.15 9.23 13.11
CA PRO A 346 4.20 8.43 11.88
C PRO A 346 2.85 7.87 11.45
N SER A 347 2.07 7.39 12.42
CA SER A 347 0.77 6.79 12.15
C SER A 347 -0.27 7.81 11.67
N ALA A 348 -0.18 9.07 12.13
CA ALA A 348 -1.05 10.14 11.66
C ALA A 348 -0.63 10.64 10.27
N LEU A 349 0.68 10.79 10.05
CA LEU A 349 1.28 11.10 8.73
C LEU A 349 0.90 10.07 7.66
N TYR A 350 0.91 8.78 7.99
CA TYR A 350 0.45 7.73 7.09
C TYR A 350 -1.04 7.84 6.75
N LEU A 351 -1.89 8.12 7.75
CA LEU A 351 -3.34 8.25 7.51
C LEU A 351 -3.67 9.47 6.65
N ILE A 352 -2.98 10.60 6.86
CA ILE A 352 -3.22 11.81 6.06
C ILE A 352 -2.61 11.70 4.65
N TYR A 353 -1.49 11.00 4.50
CA TYR A 353 -0.97 10.57 3.20
C TYR A 353 -2.00 9.74 2.43
N LYS A 354 -2.58 8.72 3.08
CA LYS A 354 -3.64 7.89 2.50
C LYS A 354 -4.87 8.72 2.11
N ALA A 355 -5.27 9.67 2.96
CA ALA A 355 -6.36 10.59 2.66
C ALA A 355 -6.10 11.40 1.38
N ALA A 356 -4.88 11.92 1.23
CA ALA A 356 -4.46 12.67 0.05
C ALA A 356 -4.53 11.85 -1.24
N LEU A 357 -4.09 10.60 -1.18
CA LEU A 357 -4.18 9.68 -2.32
C LEU A 357 -5.60 9.32 -2.70
N ASN A 358 -6.49 9.13 -1.73
CA ASN A 358 -7.90 8.86 -1.98
C ASN A 358 -8.62 10.07 -2.61
N ASN A 359 -8.19 11.28 -2.26
CA ASN A 359 -8.73 12.52 -2.81
C ASN A 359 -8.11 12.93 -4.17
N GLY A 360 -7.05 12.23 -4.62
CA GLY A 360 -6.31 12.56 -5.83
C GLY A 360 -5.39 13.79 -5.71
N ASP A 361 -5.12 14.27 -4.49
CA ASP A 361 -4.15 15.34 -4.25
C ASP A 361 -2.75 14.76 -4.06
N PHE A 362 -2.11 14.41 -5.18
CA PHE A 362 -0.78 13.81 -5.18
C PHE A 362 0.31 14.78 -4.69
N SER A 363 0.08 16.09 -4.76
CA SER A 363 1.04 17.09 -4.28
C SER A 363 1.19 17.05 -2.76
N GLN A 364 0.05 16.95 -2.05
CA GLN A 364 0.02 16.72 -0.62
C GLN A 364 0.52 15.32 -0.26
N GLY A 365 0.25 14.33 -1.10
CA GLY A 365 0.83 12.98 -0.99
C GLY A 365 2.36 13.01 -0.90
N HIS A 366 3.05 13.73 -1.80
CA HIS A 366 4.50 13.89 -1.74
C HIS A 366 4.96 14.60 -0.46
N PHE A 367 4.30 15.69 -0.07
CA PHE A 367 4.66 16.45 1.14
C PHE A 367 4.60 15.59 2.42
N TYR A 368 3.54 14.79 2.58
CA TYR A 368 3.40 13.93 3.74
C TYR A 368 4.34 12.72 3.69
N LEU A 369 4.68 12.22 2.51
CA LEU A 369 5.71 11.19 2.34
C LEU A 369 7.09 11.71 2.78
N ASP A 370 7.47 12.92 2.34
CA ASP A 370 8.72 13.57 2.77
C ASP A 370 8.75 13.77 4.28
N SER A 371 7.64 14.24 4.85
CA SER A 371 7.49 14.40 6.29
C SER A 371 7.66 13.08 7.03
N LEU A 372 7.09 11.98 6.51
CA LEU A 372 7.22 10.64 7.08
C LEU A 372 8.67 10.13 7.02
N CYS A 373 9.38 10.40 5.92
CA CYS A 373 10.81 10.09 5.78
C CYS A 373 11.67 10.84 6.80
N GLN A 374 11.33 12.09 7.12
CA GLN A 374 12.04 12.92 8.11
C GLN A 374 11.88 12.44 9.56
N VAL A 375 10.82 11.70 9.90
CA VAL A 375 10.61 11.16 11.27
C VAL A 375 11.62 10.03 11.61
N GLY A 376 12.33 9.50 10.63
CA GLY A 376 13.36 8.46 10.84
C GLY A 376 12.76 7.06 10.99
N ALA A 377 13.33 6.25 11.90
CA ALA A 377 13.05 4.80 11.98
C ALA A 377 11.56 4.45 12.13
N THR A 378 10.80 5.23 12.91
CA THR A 378 9.35 5.00 13.12
C THR A 378 8.48 5.44 11.95
N GLY A 379 8.98 6.34 11.08
CA GLY A 379 8.33 6.68 9.81
C GLY A 379 8.49 5.56 8.78
N ARG A 380 9.68 4.96 8.73
CA ARG A 380 10.03 3.89 7.78
C ARG A 380 9.12 2.67 7.86
N THR A 381 8.55 2.36 9.04
CA THR A 381 7.60 1.26 9.21
C THR A 381 6.36 1.39 8.33
N TYR A 382 6.03 2.59 7.87
CA TYR A 382 4.84 2.88 7.06
C TYR A 382 5.15 3.01 5.55
N LEU A 383 6.41 3.06 5.12
CA LEU A 383 6.76 3.31 3.70
C LEU A 383 6.25 2.22 2.75
N LEU A 384 6.27 0.95 3.17
CA LEU A 384 5.70 -0.15 2.36
C LEU A 384 4.18 -0.03 2.22
N LEU A 385 3.48 0.41 3.28
CA LEU A 385 2.06 0.69 3.22
C LEU A 385 1.77 1.90 2.32
N CYS A 386 2.64 2.92 2.36
CA CYS A 386 2.55 4.08 1.47
C CYS A 386 2.70 3.69 0.00
N ALA A 387 3.64 2.79 -0.30
CA ALA A 387 3.83 2.24 -1.64
C ALA A 387 2.59 1.46 -2.10
N ALA A 388 2.02 0.62 -1.23
CA ALA A 388 0.81 -0.13 -1.53
C ALA A 388 -0.40 0.77 -1.80
N GLU A 389 -0.57 1.85 -1.03
CA GLU A 389 -1.68 2.80 -1.23
C GLU A 389 -1.49 3.60 -2.53
N ALA A 390 -0.27 4.04 -2.85
CA ALA A 390 0.02 4.70 -4.12
C ALA A 390 -0.29 3.80 -5.33
N LEU A 391 0.01 2.49 -5.24
CA LEU A 391 -0.37 1.53 -6.27
C LEU A 391 -1.89 1.37 -6.40
N ARG A 392 -2.62 1.33 -5.28
CA ARG A 392 -4.09 1.26 -5.29
C ARG A 392 -4.72 2.48 -5.94
N SER A 393 -4.15 3.66 -5.74
CA SER A 393 -4.57 4.91 -6.38
C SER A 393 -4.05 5.07 -7.82
N GLY A 394 -3.33 4.08 -8.36
CA GLY A 394 -2.80 4.09 -9.73
C GLY A 394 -1.53 4.93 -9.93
N GLN A 395 -1.00 5.56 -8.86
CA GLN A 395 0.16 6.45 -8.94
C GLN A 395 1.47 5.67 -8.85
N THR A 396 1.94 5.22 -10.01
CA THR A 396 3.11 4.33 -10.12
C THR A 396 4.43 4.98 -9.71
N LEU A 397 4.62 6.28 -10.00
CA LEU A 397 5.85 7.00 -9.69
C LEU A 397 6.03 7.23 -8.19
N LEU A 398 4.96 7.66 -7.51
CA LEU A 398 4.96 7.84 -6.06
C LEU A 398 5.18 6.50 -5.32
N ALA A 399 4.61 5.41 -5.85
CA ALA A 399 4.88 4.07 -5.32
C ALA A 399 6.36 3.68 -5.47
N ALA A 400 6.98 3.99 -6.61
CA ALA A 400 8.39 3.73 -6.83
C ALA A 400 9.28 4.58 -5.90
N GLU A 401 8.94 5.84 -5.65
CA GLU A 401 9.63 6.73 -4.71
C GLU A 401 9.57 6.17 -3.28
N CYS A 402 8.41 5.71 -2.83
CA CYS A 402 8.26 5.02 -1.53
C CYS A 402 9.20 3.82 -1.42
N LEU A 403 9.27 2.98 -2.46
CA LEU A 403 10.15 1.81 -2.48
C LEU A 403 11.63 2.21 -2.53
N GLN A 404 11.99 3.28 -3.23
CA GLN A 404 13.36 3.81 -3.23
C GLN A 404 13.79 4.22 -1.83
N HIS A 405 12.95 4.95 -1.09
CA HIS A 405 13.25 5.34 0.29
C HIS A 405 13.43 4.12 1.21
N VAL A 406 12.69 3.03 0.97
CA VAL A 406 12.92 1.77 1.69
C VAL A 406 14.28 1.17 1.32
N ILE A 407 14.62 1.14 0.04
CA ILE A 407 15.88 0.60 -0.50
C ILE A 407 17.10 1.35 0.06
N ASP A 408 17.06 2.68 0.08
CA ASP A 408 18.18 3.52 0.53
C ASP A 408 18.50 3.34 2.02
N ASN A 409 17.56 2.78 2.80
CA ASN A 409 17.68 2.59 4.25
C ASN A 409 17.71 1.09 4.68
N LEU A 410 18.03 0.16 3.78
CA LEU A 410 18.00 -1.29 4.04
C LEU A 410 18.96 -1.77 5.16
N ASN A 411 20.00 -1.01 5.50
CA ASN A 411 21.02 -1.41 6.47
C ASN A 411 20.53 -1.51 7.93
N ASP A 412 19.31 -1.04 8.22
CA ASP A 412 18.79 -0.92 9.60
C ASP A 412 18.06 -2.17 10.12
N GLY A 413 18.20 -3.33 9.46
CA GLY A 413 17.61 -4.61 9.92
C GLY A 413 16.09 -4.68 9.88
N PHE A 414 15.44 -3.74 9.17
CA PHE A 414 13.99 -3.56 9.13
C PHE A 414 13.22 -4.65 8.36
N LEU A 415 13.89 -5.33 7.42
CA LEU A 415 13.26 -6.28 6.49
C LEU A 415 13.94 -7.64 6.55
N GLU A 416 13.14 -8.71 6.52
CA GLU A 416 13.70 -10.05 6.31
C GLU A 416 14.40 -10.11 4.97
N VAL A 417 15.60 -10.72 4.95
CA VAL A 417 16.48 -10.82 3.77
C VAL A 417 15.73 -11.35 2.53
N LYS A 418 14.73 -12.22 2.72
CA LYS A 418 13.93 -12.82 1.63
C LYS A 418 13.07 -11.83 0.84
N TYR A 419 12.70 -10.69 1.42
CA TYR A 419 11.86 -9.69 0.73
C TYR A 419 12.68 -8.65 -0.03
N ILE A 420 13.97 -8.54 0.25
CA ILE A 420 14.83 -7.49 -0.31
C ILE A 420 14.92 -7.61 -1.84
N ALA A 421 15.11 -8.81 -2.37
CA ALA A 421 15.14 -9.03 -3.81
C ALA A 421 13.83 -8.64 -4.50
N SER A 422 12.70 -8.98 -3.89
CA SER A 422 11.37 -8.63 -4.40
C SER A 422 11.15 -7.10 -4.42
N LEU A 423 11.72 -6.35 -3.48
CA LEU A 423 11.63 -4.88 -3.45
C LEU A 423 12.39 -4.24 -4.61
N PHE A 424 13.63 -4.67 -4.87
CA PHE A 424 14.40 -4.19 -6.02
C PHE A 424 13.71 -4.49 -7.35
N ILE A 425 13.17 -5.71 -7.49
CA ILE A 425 12.40 -6.13 -8.66
C ILE A 425 11.15 -5.26 -8.83
N ALA A 426 10.39 -5.04 -7.75
CA ALA A 426 9.18 -4.22 -7.78
C ALA A 426 9.49 -2.76 -8.15
N ALA A 427 10.47 -2.13 -7.48
CA ALA A 427 10.88 -0.76 -7.76
C ALA A 427 11.33 -0.59 -9.22
N GLY A 428 12.19 -1.49 -9.71
CA GLY A 428 12.64 -1.47 -11.10
C GLY A 428 11.48 -1.65 -12.10
N CYS A 429 10.53 -2.55 -11.83
CA CYS A 429 9.33 -2.74 -12.65
C CYS A 429 8.45 -1.48 -12.70
N LEU A 430 8.20 -0.84 -11.56
CA LEU A 430 7.31 0.33 -11.49
C LEU A 430 7.89 1.52 -12.26
N VAL A 431 9.18 1.81 -12.08
CA VAL A 431 9.83 2.92 -12.78
C VAL A 431 9.93 2.62 -14.29
N SER A 432 10.37 1.41 -14.67
CA SER A 432 10.47 1.04 -16.08
C SER A 432 9.13 0.94 -16.81
N ALA A 433 8.02 0.71 -16.11
CA ALA A 433 6.69 0.73 -16.69
C ALA A 433 6.25 2.13 -17.14
N GLN A 434 6.95 3.20 -16.73
CA GLN A 434 6.66 4.58 -17.15
C GLN A 434 7.54 5.06 -18.31
N LEU A 435 8.63 4.34 -18.62
CA LEU A 435 9.53 4.68 -19.71
C LEU A 435 8.82 4.69 -21.07
N GLY A 436 8.96 5.79 -21.81
CA GLY A 436 8.38 5.98 -23.14
C GLY A 436 6.90 6.36 -23.16
N LYS A 437 6.24 6.51 -22.00
CA LYS A 437 4.82 6.94 -21.93
C LYS A 437 4.63 8.44 -22.15
N THR A 438 5.60 9.25 -21.73
CA THR A 438 5.51 10.72 -21.85
C THR A 438 5.99 11.22 -23.21
N GLY A 439 6.75 10.39 -23.95
CA GLY A 439 7.30 10.71 -25.27
C GLY A 439 8.40 11.77 -25.23
N LYS A 440 8.88 12.15 -24.03
CA LYS A 440 9.88 13.18 -23.83
C LYS A 440 11.19 12.56 -23.34
N VAL A 441 12.24 12.68 -24.16
CA VAL A 441 13.56 12.10 -23.91
C VAL A 441 14.13 12.50 -22.53
N LYS A 442 14.00 13.77 -22.12
CA LYS A 442 14.53 14.21 -20.81
C LYS A 442 13.86 13.57 -19.60
N GLU A 443 12.55 13.35 -19.66
CA GLU A 443 11.81 12.68 -18.58
C GLU A 443 12.16 11.18 -18.57
N ASP A 444 12.31 10.56 -19.76
CA ASP A 444 12.77 9.18 -19.88
C ASP A 444 14.21 9.00 -19.37
N ASP A 445 15.11 9.99 -19.56
CA ASP A 445 16.47 10.00 -18.99
C ASP A 445 16.43 10.01 -17.46
N GLU A 446 15.57 10.83 -16.85
CA GLU A 446 15.40 10.90 -15.39
C GLU A 446 14.85 9.58 -14.82
N LEU A 447 13.86 8.98 -15.50
CA LEU A 447 13.30 7.68 -15.15
C LEU A 447 14.35 6.56 -15.27
N LEU A 448 15.14 6.56 -16.34
CA LEU A 448 16.22 5.61 -16.54
C LEU A 448 17.30 5.76 -15.46
N ALA A 449 17.66 6.99 -15.09
CA ALA A 449 18.59 7.24 -13.98
C ALA A 449 18.04 6.72 -12.64
N GLN A 450 16.73 6.81 -12.40
CA GLN A 450 16.09 6.22 -11.22
C GLN A 450 16.16 4.68 -11.26
N VAL A 451 15.91 4.04 -12.40
CA VAL A 451 16.08 2.57 -12.55
C VAL A 451 17.53 2.16 -12.25
N ILE A 452 18.51 2.89 -12.78
CA ILE A 452 19.93 2.63 -12.55
C ILE A 452 20.24 2.72 -11.05
N ARG A 453 19.76 3.74 -10.33
CA ARG A 453 19.95 3.85 -8.87
C ARG A 453 19.41 2.62 -8.11
N VAL A 454 18.23 2.12 -8.48
CA VAL A 454 17.64 0.90 -7.88
C VAL A 454 18.57 -0.29 -8.11
N PHE A 455 19.05 -0.50 -9.33
CA PHE A 455 19.86 -1.66 -9.68
C PHE A 455 21.30 -1.56 -9.17
N GLU A 456 21.90 -0.38 -9.10
CA GLU A 456 23.17 -0.15 -8.42
C GLU A 456 23.06 -0.44 -6.92
N ALA A 457 21.96 -0.03 -6.28
CA ALA A 457 21.72 -0.35 -4.88
C ALA A 457 21.54 -1.87 -4.67
N ALA A 458 20.96 -2.59 -5.62
CA ALA A 458 20.91 -4.06 -5.60
C ALA A 458 22.31 -4.66 -5.74
N HIS A 459 23.13 -4.14 -6.66
CA HIS A 459 24.51 -4.60 -6.86
C HIS A 459 25.38 -4.37 -5.61
N ARG A 460 25.29 -3.19 -4.98
CA ARG A 460 26.02 -2.90 -3.72
C ARG A 460 25.64 -3.83 -2.57
N ASN A 461 24.39 -4.30 -2.54
CA ASN A 461 23.89 -5.20 -1.50
C ASN A 461 24.22 -6.68 -1.74
N GLU A 462 24.93 -7.04 -2.82
CA GLU A 462 25.34 -8.41 -3.14
C GLU A 462 25.97 -9.16 -1.95
N GLN A 463 26.75 -8.48 -1.11
CA GLN A 463 27.43 -9.10 0.05
C GLN A 463 26.48 -9.40 1.21
N ASN A 464 25.35 -8.68 1.32
CA ASN A 464 24.37 -8.80 2.40
C ASN A 464 23.13 -9.62 1.99
N THR A 465 22.86 -9.74 0.69
CA THR A 465 21.68 -10.42 0.14
C THR A 465 22.11 -11.55 -0.78
N ALA A 466 21.88 -12.79 -0.36
CA ALA A 466 22.06 -13.95 -1.24
C ALA A 466 20.92 -14.00 -2.27
N PHE A 467 21.01 -13.20 -3.33
CA PHE A 467 20.12 -13.31 -4.49
C PHE A 467 20.20 -14.74 -5.04
N SER A 468 19.05 -15.34 -5.31
CA SER A 468 19.00 -16.62 -5.99
C SER A 468 19.46 -16.48 -7.45
N ALA A 469 19.89 -17.59 -8.06
CA ALA A 469 20.27 -17.59 -9.48
C ALA A 469 19.13 -17.12 -10.40
N VAL A 470 17.87 -17.38 -10.02
CA VAL A 470 16.67 -16.95 -10.78
C VAL A 470 16.46 -15.44 -10.68
N GLU A 471 16.68 -14.85 -9.51
CA GLU A 471 16.57 -13.39 -9.32
C GLU A 471 17.68 -12.64 -10.06
N LEU A 472 18.90 -13.17 -10.08
CA LEU A 472 20.02 -12.60 -10.85
C LEU A 472 19.78 -12.72 -12.37
N GLU A 473 19.21 -13.83 -12.84
CA GLU A 473 18.79 -13.98 -14.23
C GLU A 473 17.72 -12.94 -14.60
N TRP A 474 16.76 -12.74 -13.69
CA TRP A 474 15.71 -11.75 -13.90
C TRP A 474 16.29 -10.33 -13.96
N LEU A 475 17.16 -9.96 -13.02
CA LEU A 475 17.78 -8.63 -12.95
C LEU A 475 18.64 -8.35 -14.18
N SER A 476 19.47 -9.31 -14.61
CA SER A 476 20.28 -9.17 -15.82
C SER A 476 19.39 -8.98 -17.06
N ARG A 477 18.43 -9.89 -17.29
CA ARG A 477 17.55 -9.84 -18.46
C ARG A 477 16.64 -8.60 -18.47
N ARG A 478 16.14 -8.18 -17.30
CA ARG A 478 15.32 -6.98 -17.18
C ARG A 478 16.13 -5.73 -17.47
N SER A 479 17.35 -5.61 -16.94
CA SER A 479 18.26 -4.49 -17.22
C SER A 479 18.53 -4.35 -18.72
N TYR A 480 18.82 -5.48 -19.39
CA TYR A 480 18.99 -5.51 -20.85
C TYR A 480 17.72 -5.04 -21.59
N ASN A 481 16.54 -5.58 -21.23
CA ASN A 481 15.29 -5.21 -21.90
C ASN A 481 14.93 -3.73 -21.71
N ILE A 482 15.19 -3.17 -20.53
CA ILE A 482 14.97 -1.73 -20.26
C ILE A 482 15.95 -0.90 -21.10
N ALA A 483 17.22 -1.29 -21.19
CA ALA A 483 18.20 -0.62 -22.05
C ALA A 483 17.80 -0.65 -23.53
N VAL A 484 17.23 -1.77 -24.01
CA VAL A 484 16.68 -1.89 -25.37
C VAL A 484 15.51 -0.92 -25.58
N GLN A 485 14.62 -0.78 -24.59
CA GLN A 485 13.49 0.15 -24.65
C GLN A 485 13.96 1.61 -24.61
N ALA A 486 15.03 1.90 -23.87
CA ALA A 486 15.57 3.23 -23.64
C ALA A 486 16.60 3.69 -24.72
N ARG A 487 16.61 3.12 -25.92
CA ARG A 487 17.60 3.43 -26.98
C ARG A 487 17.66 4.91 -27.39
N SER A 488 16.60 5.67 -27.16
CA SER A 488 16.52 7.11 -27.45
C SER A 488 17.04 8.01 -26.32
N CYS A 489 17.29 7.45 -25.13
CA CYS A 489 17.83 8.16 -23.97
C CYS A 489 19.33 8.45 -24.15
N ASP A 490 19.92 9.20 -23.20
CA ASP A 490 21.36 9.44 -23.14
C ASP A 490 22.12 8.10 -23.19
N TYR A 491 23.02 7.97 -24.18
CA TYR A 491 23.78 6.75 -24.42
C TYR A 491 24.58 6.30 -23.19
N ARG A 492 25.02 7.24 -22.34
CA ARG A 492 25.79 6.93 -21.12
C ARG A 492 24.94 6.18 -20.11
N LEU A 493 23.67 6.56 -19.95
CA LEU A 493 22.73 5.86 -19.06
C LEU A 493 22.40 4.46 -19.61
N VAL A 494 22.21 4.34 -20.94
CA VAL A 494 21.98 3.04 -21.58
C VAL A 494 23.17 2.10 -21.39
N VAL A 495 24.40 2.59 -21.60
CA VAL A 495 25.63 1.82 -21.38
C VAL A 495 25.78 1.42 -19.92
N GLN A 496 25.56 2.32 -18.97
CA GLN A 496 25.60 2.02 -17.53
C GLN A 496 24.63 0.89 -17.15
N LEU A 497 23.41 0.92 -17.69
CA LEU A 497 22.43 -0.13 -17.41
C LEU A 497 22.83 -1.48 -18.03
N LEU A 498 23.47 -1.47 -19.20
CA LEU A 498 24.02 -2.68 -19.83
C LEU A 498 25.21 -3.24 -19.05
N ASP A 499 26.06 -2.38 -18.48
CA ASP A 499 27.15 -2.81 -17.58
C ASP A 499 26.60 -3.47 -16.31
N LEU A 500 25.55 -2.90 -15.70
CA LEU A 500 24.84 -3.54 -14.59
C LEU A 500 24.24 -4.90 -14.99
N SER A 501 23.66 -4.99 -16.18
CA SER A 501 23.13 -6.25 -16.73
C SER A 501 24.22 -7.32 -16.79
N MET A 502 25.39 -7.00 -17.32
CA MET A 502 26.56 -7.88 -17.38
C MET A 502 27.06 -8.27 -16.00
N HIS A 503 27.13 -7.32 -15.06
CA HIS A 503 27.51 -7.61 -13.69
C HIS A 503 26.58 -8.63 -13.03
N PHE A 504 25.25 -8.49 -13.16
CA PHE A 504 24.33 -9.50 -12.64
C PHE A 504 24.53 -10.88 -13.29
N THR A 505 24.86 -10.92 -14.59
CA THR A 505 25.22 -12.17 -15.27
C THR A 505 26.52 -12.77 -14.75
N ASP A 506 27.52 -11.95 -14.39
CA ASP A 506 28.76 -12.42 -13.77
C ASP A 506 28.49 -13.04 -12.39
N LEU A 507 27.59 -12.43 -11.61
CA LEU A 507 27.15 -12.97 -10.31
C LEU A 507 26.41 -14.28 -10.47
N GLN A 508 25.51 -14.36 -11.46
CA GLN A 508 24.82 -15.60 -11.79
C GLN A 508 25.82 -16.70 -12.18
N ARG A 509 26.86 -16.37 -12.97
CA ARG A 509 27.91 -17.32 -13.36
C ARG A 509 28.61 -17.92 -12.13
N LYS A 510 28.97 -17.11 -11.13
CA LYS A 510 29.64 -17.56 -9.90
C LYS A 510 28.78 -18.55 -9.08
N THR A 511 27.46 -18.44 -9.17
CA THR A 511 26.50 -19.27 -8.43
C THR A 511 26.12 -20.56 -9.16
N MET A 512 26.45 -20.69 -10.45
CA MET A 512 26.06 -21.83 -11.30
C MET A 512 27.17 -22.87 -11.53
N THR A 513 26.78 -24.13 -11.71
CA THR A 513 27.68 -25.22 -12.15
C THR A 513 28.07 -25.09 -13.63
N CYS A 514 29.26 -25.58 -14.00
CA CYS A 514 29.90 -25.37 -15.31
C CYS A 514 29.02 -25.73 -16.53
N GLU A 515 28.17 -26.75 -16.44
CA GLU A 515 27.31 -27.20 -17.56
C GLU A 515 26.21 -26.19 -17.93
N LYS A 516 25.68 -25.45 -16.95
CA LYS A 516 24.61 -24.44 -17.16
C LYS A 516 25.14 -23.07 -17.59
N GLN A 517 26.46 -22.86 -17.58
CA GLN A 517 27.10 -21.60 -17.96
C GLN A 517 27.15 -21.37 -19.48
N SER A 518 26.89 -22.42 -20.28
CA SER A 518 26.98 -22.41 -21.75
C SER A 518 25.98 -21.49 -22.46
N GLY A 519 24.96 -20.96 -21.77
CA GLY A 519 24.02 -19.98 -22.33
C GLY A 519 24.36 -18.51 -22.01
N LEU A 520 25.23 -18.25 -21.02
CA LEU A 520 25.44 -16.90 -20.50
C LEU A 520 26.20 -16.00 -21.49
N TRP A 521 27.05 -16.57 -22.36
CA TRP A 521 27.82 -15.81 -23.36
C TRP A 521 26.92 -15.08 -24.37
N GLN A 522 25.73 -15.61 -24.67
CA GLN A 522 24.77 -14.97 -25.56
C GLN A 522 24.32 -13.63 -24.98
N HIS A 523 24.09 -13.58 -23.67
CA HIS A 523 23.67 -12.36 -22.98
C HIS A 523 24.75 -11.26 -23.03
N TYR A 524 26.03 -11.61 -22.81
CA TYR A 524 27.13 -10.65 -22.96
C TYR A 524 27.20 -10.07 -24.37
N LEU A 525 27.12 -10.94 -25.38
CA LEU A 525 27.15 -10.50 -26.78
C LEU A 525 25.98 -9.56 -27.11
N HIS A 526 24.77 -9.88 -26.67
CA HIS A 526 23.61 -9.00 -26.87
C HIS A 526 23.81 -7.63 -26.19
N CYS A 527 24.34 -7.60 -24.97
CA CYS A 527 24.63 -6.36 -24.26
C CYS A 527 25.70 -5.53 -24.99
N ASP A 528 26.82 -6.16 -25.35
CA ASP A 528 27.92 -5.48 -26.05
C ASP A 528 27.51 -4.97 -27.43
N ASN A 529 26.66 -5.70 -28.18
CA ASN A 529 26.13 -5.23 -29.44
C ASN A 529 25.39 -3.90 -29.26
N ILE A 530 24.47 -3.82 -28.30
CA ILE A 530 23.74 -2.57 -28.04
C ILE A 530 24.69 -1.47 -27.58
N LYS A 531 25.66 -1.77 -26.70
CA LYS A 531 26.68 -0.81 -26.28
C LYS A 531 27.45 -0.25 -27.47
N ILE A 532 27.94 -1.11 -28.36
CA ILE A 532 28.65 -0.70 -29.58
C ILE A 532 27.78 0.22 -30.43
N PHE A 533 26.51 -0.15 -30.70
CA PHE A 533 25.61 0.68 -31.50
C PHE A 533 25.31 2.03 -30.85
N SER A 534 25.09 2.06 -29.54
CA SER A 534 24.85 3.31 -28.81
C SER A 534 26.08 4.22 -28.80
N ILE A 535 27.29 3.67 -28.64
CA ILE A 535 28.51 4.47 -28.58
C ILE A 535 28.94 4.91 -29.99
N ILE A 536 28.85 4.06 -31.02
CA ILE A 536 29.29 4.41 -32.38
C ILE A 536 28.40 5.49 -33.02
N THR A 537 27.09 5.49 -32.73
CA THR A 537 26.20 6.54 -33.24
C THR A 537 26.56 7.90 -32.67
N GLU A 538 27.02 7.97 -31.43
CA GLU A 538 27.50 9.21 -30.83
C GLU A 538 28.92 9.55 -31.27
N ALA A 539 29.81 8.56 -31.34
CA ALA A 539 31.18 8.73 -31.80
C ALA A 539 31.25 9.30 -33.21
N ARG A 540 30.35 8.90 -34.12
CA ARG A 540 30.24 9.45 -35.47
C ARG A 540 29.77 10.91 -35.51
N LYS A 541 28.99 11.38 -34.52
CA LYS A 541 28.52 12.77 -34.44
C LYS A 541 29.60 13.69 -33.88
N GLU A 542 30.23 13.27 -32.78
CA GLU A 542 31.15 14.13 -32.00
C GLU A 542 32.63 13.89 -32.35
N GLN A 543 32.95 12.85 -33.13
CA GLN A 543 34.32 12.37 -33.41
C GLN A 543 35.12 12.06 -32.14
N GLN A 544 34.44 11.67 -31.06
CA GLN A 544 35.01 11.27 -29.79
C GLN A 544 34.54 9.84 -29.43
N HIS A 545 35.03 9.26 -28.33
CA HIS A 545 34.57 7.94 -27.83
C HIS A 545 34.87 6.69 -28.68
N TYR A 546 35.53 6.80 -29.84
CA TYR A 546 35.97 5.66 -30.65
C TYR A 546 36.81 4.63 -29.85
N GLU A 547 37.53 5.05 -28.81
CA GLU A 547 38.32 4.14 -27.96
C GLU A 547 37.43 3.16 -27.20
N ASN A 548 36.27 3.62 -26.74
CA ASN A 548 35.30 2.80 -26.05
C ASN A 548 34.63 1.82 -27.03
N VAL A 549 34.31 2.28 -28.25
CA VAL A 549 33.80 1.39 -29.31
C VAL A 549 34.78 0.27 -29.61
N GLN A 550 36.06 0.61 -29.81
CA GLN A 550 37.10 -0.37 -30.12
C GLN A 550 37.28 -1.40 -28.99
N LYS A 551 37.28 -0.96 -27.72
CA LYS A 551 37.35 -1.88 -26.56
C LYS A 551 36.21 -2.89 -26.56
N VAL A 552 34.97 -2.43 -26.76
CA VAL A 552 33.79 -3.32 -26.76
C VAL A 552 33.79 -4.22 -27.99
N ALA A 553 34.17 -3.72 -29.18
CA ALA A 553 34.29 -4.54 -30.39
C ALA A 553 35.33 -5.66 -30.23
N GLN A 554 36.49 -5.36 -29.64
CA GLN A 554 37.52 -6.36 -29.37
C GLN A 554 37.08 -7.39 -28.32
N HIS A 555 36.31 -6.96 -27.32
CA HIS A 555 35.70 -7.84 -26.32
C HIS A 555 34.73 -8.84 -26.97
N CYS A 556 33.83 -8.37 -27.85
CA CYS A 556 32.96 -9.21 -28.67
C CYS A 556 33.75 -10.22 -29.51
N ARG A 557 34.78 -9.77 -30.23
CA ARG A 557 35.63 -10.65 -31.06
C ARG A 557 36.29 -11.73 -30.23
N THR A 558 36.74 -11.41 -29.03
CA THR A 558 37.37 -12.38 -28.11
C THR A 558 36.37 -13.46 -27.68
N TYR A 559 35.14 -13.08 -27.31
CA TYR A 559 34.09 -14.05 -26.98
C TYR A 559 33.77 -14.98 -28.16
N ILE A 560 33.64 -14.41 -29.35
CA ILE A 560 33.30 -15.16 -30.56
C ILE A 560 34.40 -16.17 -30.91
N ARG A 561 35.69 -15.78 -30.78
CA ARG A 561 36.83 -16.68 -31.02
C ARG A 561 36.94 -17.79 -29.98
N SER A 562 36.58 -17.51 -28.73
CA SER A 562 36.65 -18.48 -27.63
C SER A 562 35.53 -19.54 -27.63
N ARG A 563 34.60 -19.46 -28.59
CA ARG A 563 33.37 -20.26 -28.62
C ARG A 563 33.63 -21.72 -29.02
N PRO A 564 33.19 -22.72 -28.23
CA PRO A 564 33.07 -24.09 -28.69
C PRO A 564 31.96 -24.16 -29.76
N GLN A 565 32.15 -24.88 -30.86
CA GLN A 565 31.10 -25.12 -31.86
C GLN A 565 29.90 -25.83 -31.22
N ILE A 566 28.95 -25.07 -30.67
CA ILE A 566 27.68 -25.59 -30.16
C ILE A 566 26.64 -25.37 -31.25
N GLU A 567 25.93 -26.44 -31.58
CA GLU A 567 24.85 -26.54 -32.56
C GLU A 567 23.78 -25.46 -32.33
N ASN A 568 23.94 -24.32 -32.99
CA ASN A 568 22.87 -23.32 -33.08
C ASN A 568 21.81 -23.82 -34.05
N THR A 569 20.53 -23.56 -33.72
CA THR A 569 19.44 -23.65 -34.69
C THR A 569 19.71 -22.68 -35.86
N ARG A 570 19.22 -23.03 -37.07
CA ARG A 570 19.50 -22.25 -38.29
C ARG A 570 19.12 -20.76 -38.18
N GLU A 571 18.05 -20.44 -37.46
CA GLU A 571 17.56 -19.06 -37.26
C GLU A 571 18.49 -18.25 -36.35
N GLN A 572 18.87 -18.80 -35.18
CA GLN A 572 19.80 -18.14 -34.24
C GLN A 572 21.19 -17.94 -34.85
N HIS A 573 21.61 -18.83 -35.76
CA HIS A 573 22.86 -18.67 -36.50
C HIS A 573 22.80 -17.48 -37.47
N SER A 574 21.64 -17.18 -38.07
CA SER A 574 21.48 -16.08 -39.03
C SER A 574 21.51 -14.70 -38.36
N GLU A 575 20.78 -14.51 -37.26
CA GLU A 575 20.77 -13.24 -36.53
C GLU A 575 22.16 -12.93 -35.95
N TRP A 576 22.78 -13.93 -35.32
CA TRP A 576 24.13 -13.81 -34.77
C TRP A 576 25.16 -13.41 -35.83
N LEU A 577 25.07 -14.03 -37.01
CA LEU A 577 25.99 -13.77 -38.12
C LEU A 577 25.90 -12.32 -38.58
N GLN A 578 24.69 -11.78 -38.70
CA GLN A 578 24.49 -10.39 -39.10
C GLN A 578 25.08 -9.43 -38.07
N GLU A 579 24.87 -9.69 -36.78
CA GLU A 579 25.47 -8.89 -35.70
C GLU A 579 27.00 -8.94 -35.73
N TYR A 580 27.58 -10.11 -35.95
CA TYR A 580 29.04 -10.24 -36.03
C TYR A 580 29.65 -9.49 -37.22
N ARG A 581 29.00 -9.53 -38.39
CA ARG A 581 29.42 -8.72 -39.56
C ARG A 581 29.43 -7.23 -39.24
N ARG A 582 28.41 -6.74 -38.53
CA ARG A 582 28.33 -5.33 -38.09
C ARG A 582 29.44 -4.98 -37.09
N ILE A 583 29.78 -5.87 -36.16
CA ILE A 583 30.91 -5.64 -35.25
C ILE A 583 32.21 -5.51 -36.04
N LEU A 584 32.45 -6.37 -37.03
CA LEU A 584 33.67 -6.30 -37.85
C LEU A 584 33.74 -5.02 -38.68
N SER A 585 32.63 -4.52 -39.21
CA SER A 585 32.64 -3.23 -39.93
C SER A 585 32.92 -2.05 -39.02
N ILE A 586 32.35 -2.04 -37.81
CA ILE A 586 32.60 -0.99 -36.82
C ILE A 586 34.05 -1.05 -36.31
N ASP A 587 34.59 -2.25 -36.07
CA ASP A 587 35.98 -2.42 -35.63
C ASP A 587 36.97 -2.00 -36.72
N LEU A 588 36.66 -2.27 -37.99
CA LEU A 588 37.45 -1.76 -39.12
C LEU A 588 37.44 -0.23 -39.15
N GLU A 589 36.26 0.39 -39.00
CA GLU A 589 36.13 1.85 -38.93
C GLU A 589 36.96 2.44 -37.78
N CYS A 590 36.91 1.83 -36.59
CA CYS A 590 37.73 2.24 -35.45
C CYS A 590 39.23 2.11 -35.72
N ALA A 591 39.66 0.98 -36.30
CA ALA A 591 41.07 0.75 -36.64
C ALA A 591 41.59 1.79 -37.64
N ILE A 592 40.77 2.14 -38.64
CA ILE A 592 41.08 3.20 -39.61
C ILE A 592 41.14 4.56 -38.92
N PHE A 593 40.17 4.90 -38.07
CA PHE A 593 40.13 6.16 -37.32
C PHE A 593 41.39 6.37 -36.45
N PHE A 594 41.86 5.31 -35.78
CA PHE A 594 43.09 5.34 -34.98
C PHE A 594 44.38 5.15 -35.78
N ASN A 595 44.33 5.07 -37.12
CA ASN A 595 45.49 4.77 -37.98
C ASN A 595 46.22 3.46 -37.62
N GLN A 596 45.51 2.46 -37.09
CA GLN A 596 46.05 1.15 -36.74
C GLN A 596 46.08 0.21 -37.95
N TRP A 597 46.85 0.60 -38.98
CA TRP A 597 46.92 -0.10 -40.26
C TRP A 597 47.46 -1.53 -40.18
N ASP A 598 48.17 -1.89 -39.10
CA ASP A 598 48.62 -3.26 -38.86
C ASP A 598 47.45 -4.20 -38.50
N ASN A 599 46.39 -3.68 -37.87
CA ASN A 599 45.22 -4.46 -37.43
C ASN A 599 44.20 -4.66 -38.56
N VAL A 600 44.12 -3.71 -39.50
CA VAL A 600 43.13 -3.69 -40.60
C VAL A 600 43.15 -4.99 -41.43
N PRO A 601 44.30 -5.49 -41.93
CA PRO A 601 44.36 -6.75 -42.67
C PRO A 601 43.91 -7.97 -41.86
N SER A 602 44.08 -7.95 -40.53
CA SER A 602 43.65 -9.03 -39.64
C SER A 602 42.12 -9.07 -39.53
N ILE A 603 41.48 -7.90 -39.40
CA ILE A 603 40.00 -7.77 -39.36
C ILE A 603 39.40 -8.26 -40.68
N ILE A 604 39.93 -7.82 -41.82
CA ILE A 604 39.47 -8.24 -43.15
C ILE A 604 39.74 -9.74 -43.37
N GLY A 605 40.86 -10.26 -42.86
CA GLY A 605 41.16 -11.70 -42.93
C GLY A 605 40.17 -12.56 -42.13
N GLU A 606 39.72 -12.08 -40.98
CA GLU A 606 38.75 -12.78 -40.12
C GLU A 606 37.37 -12.88 -40.74
N SER A 607 36.96 -11.92 -41.58
CA SER A 607 35.66 -11.97 -42.25
C SER A 607 35.58 -13.05 -43.34
N LYS A 608 36.69 -13.67 -43.73
CA LYS A 608 36.78 -14.58 -44.90
C LYS A 608 35.71 -15.66 -44.95
N SER A 609 35.33 -16.26 -43.82
CA SER A 609 34.32 -17.35 -43.77
C SER A 609 32.87 -16.86 -43.69
N ILE A 610 32.66 -15.57 -43.42
CA ILE A 610 31.34 -14.98 -43.16
C ILE A 610 31.00 -13.83 -44.09
N ILE A 611 31.92 -13.34 -44.93
CA ILE A 611 31.70 -12.19 -45.80
C ILE A 611 30.52 -12.41 -46.75
N ASP A 612 29.74 -11.35 -46.95
CA ASP A 612 28.66 -11.22 -47.92
C ASP A 612 28.86 -9.94 -48.76
N ASP A 613 27.95 -9.68 -49.71
CA ASP A 613 28.05 -8.52 -50.60
C ASP A 613 27.99 -7.19 -49.83
N GLU A 614 27.12 -7.12 -48.81
CA GLU A 614 26.94 -5.93 -47.96
C GLU A 614 28.20 -5.61 -47.14
N LEU A 615 28.76 -6.58 -46.40
CA LEU A 615 29.95 -6.36 -45.59
C LEU A 615 31.15 -5.96 -46.46
N CYS A 616 31.29 -6.58 -47.63
CA CYS A 616 32.35 -6.24 -48.58
C CYS A 616 32.24 -4.78 -49.05
N SER A 617 31.03 -4.36 -49.42
CA SER A 617 30.76 -2.98 -49.83
C SER A 617 31.06 -1.99 -48.69
N ILE A 618 30.65 -2.29 -47.46
CA ILE A 618 30.95 -1.47 -46.28
C ILE A 618 32.46 -1.35 -46.05
N PHE A 619 33.21 -2.46 -46.13
CA PHE A 619 34.67 -2.42 -45.98
C PHE A 619 35.34 -1.53 -47.01
N LEU A 620 34.96 -1.66 -48.29
CA LEU A 620 35.52 -0.82 -49.34
C LEU A 620 35.16 0.66 -49.10
N ASP A 621 33.91 0.96 -48.79
CA ASP A 621 33.43 2.31 -48.55
C ASP A 621 34.14 2.99 -47.36
N CYS A 622 34.32 2.28 -46.25
CA CYS A 622 35.08 2.76 -45.10
C CYS A 622 36.54 3.11 -45.46
N VAL A 623 37.19 2.28 -46.28
CA VAL A 623 38.58 2.47 -46.69
C VAL A 623 38.73 3.61 -47.70
N LEU A 624 37.80 3.74 -48.65
CA LEU A 624 37.86 4.80 -49.66
C LEU A 624 37.52 6.18 -49.10
N ARG A 625 36.67 6.26 -48.07
CA ARG A 625 36.29 7.53 -47.44
C ARG A 625 37.29 8.03 -46.40
N CYS A 626 38.28 7.23 -46.02
CA CYS A 626 39.21 7.62 -44.98
C CYS A 626 40.24 8.65 -45.46
N ALA A 627 40.64 9.58 -44.58
CA ALA A 627 41.61 10.63 -44.89
C ALA A 627 43.08 10.16 -44.74
N ALA A 628 43.35 8.88 -45.00
CA ALA A 628 44.67 8.29 -44.80
C ALA A 628 45.57 8.41 -46.04
N SER A 629 46.84 8.04 -45.88
CA SER A 629 47.77 7.97 -47.02
C SER A 629 47.26 6.95 -48.05
N VAL A 630 47.33 7.34 -49.33
CA VAL A 630 46.84 6.52 -50.45
C VAL A 630 47.53 5.15 -50.48
N THR A 631 48.80 5.04 -50.07
CA THR A 631 49.50 3.75 -49.98
C THR A 631 48.83 2.75 -49.03
N TYR A 632 48.27 3.22 -47.90
CA TYR A 632 47.55 2.35 -46.95
C TYR A 632 46.18 1.93 -47.51
N ILE A 633 45.49 2.86 -48.16
CA ILE A 633 44.21 2.60 -48.84
C ILE A 633 44.43 1.52 -49.91
N ILE A 634 45.41 1.69 -50.80
CA ILE A 634 45.76 0.75 -51.86
C ILE A 634 46.03 -0.65 -51.31
N LYS A 635 46.91 -0.78 -50.31
CA LYS A 635 47.24 -2.08 -49.68
C LYS A 635 46.02 -2.75 -49.04
N THR A 636 45.11 -1.95 -48.49
CA THR A 636 43.88 -2.46 -47.87
C THR A 636 42.89 -2.94 -48.93
N VAL A 637 42.72 -2.20 -50.03
CA VAL A 637 41.89 -2.62 -51.17
C VAL A 637 42.44 -3.91 -51.79
N GLU A 638 43.76 -4.03 -51.95
CA GLU A 638 44.41 -5.27 -52.40
C GLU A 638 44.05 -6.45 -51.48
N LYS A 639 44.05 -6.23 -50.16
CA LYS A 639 43.68 -7.24 -49.18
C LYS A 639 42.20 -7.64 -49.29
N ILE A 640 41.29 -6.68 -49.52
CA ILE A 640 39.86 -6.96 -49.75
C ILE A 640 39.69 -7.83 -51.00
N ILE A 641 40.35 -7.47 -52.11
CA ILE A 641 40.31 -8.25 -53.36
C ILE A 641 40.85 -9.67 -53.11
N PHE A 642 41.95 -9.81 -52.38
CA PHE A 642 42.50 -11.12 -52.02
C PHE A 642 41.51 -11.98 -51.22
N VAL A 643 40.80 -11.39 -50.24
CA VAL A 643 39.78 -12.13 -49.47
C VAL A 643 38.61 -12.54 -50.34
N LEU A 644 38.12 -11.67 -51.23
CA LEU A 644 37.05 -11.99 -52.17
C LEU A 644 37.43 -13.08 -53.18
N ARG A 645 38.70 -13.12 -53.63
CA ARG A 645 39.20 -14.17 -54.52
C ARG A 645 39.30 -15.52 -53.85
N THR A 646 39.66 -15.53 -52.56
CA THR A 646 39.99 -16.76 -51.84
C THR A 646 38.92 -17.23 -50.87
N THR A 647 37.82 -16.48 -50.71
CA THR A 647 36.73 -16.83 -49.80
C THR A 647 36.01 -18.10 -50.25
N ALA A 648 35.63 -18.91 -49.26
CA ALA A 648 34.71 -20.03 -49.40
C ALA A 648 33.44 -19.78 -48.57
N SER A 649 33.09 -18.51 -48.34
CA SER A 649 31.90 -18.11 -47.58
C SER A 649 30.65 -18.67 -48.27
N PRO A 650 29.79 -19.41 -47.55
CA PRO A 650 28.52 -19.89 -48.11
C PRO A 650 27.49 -18.76 -48.31
N TYR A 651 27.81 -17.54 -47.86
CA TYR A 651 26.92 -16.38 -47.88
C TYR A 651 27.20 -15.40 -49.02
N LEU A 652 28.31 -15.60 -49.73
CA LEU A 652 28.65 -14.82 -50.91
C LEU A 652 28.63 -15.76 -52.12
N GLU A 653 27.64 -15.57 -52.99
CA GLU A 653 27.59 -16.34 -54.23
C GLU A 653 28.85 -16.08 -55.05
N ALA A 654 29.50 -17.15 -55.51
CA ALA A 654 30.72 -17.05 -56.31
C ALA A 654 30.51 -16.23 -57.60
N ALA A 655 29.29 -16.24 -58.15
CA ALA A 655 28.92 -15.40 -59.28
C ALA A 655 28.95 -13.90 -58.94
N THR A 656 28.33 -13.52 -57.81
CA THR A 656 28.28 -12.14 -57.32
C THR A 656 29.68 -11.62 -56.97
N ALA A 657 30.49 -12.40 -56.26
CA ALA A 657 31.88 -12.05 -55.96
C ALA A 657 32.68 -11.75 -57.23
N ARG A 658 32.54 -12.59 -58.26
CA ARG A 658 33.23 -12.43 -59.55
C ARG A 658 32.70 -11.26 -60.37
N ALA A 659 31.42 -10.89 -60.22
CA ALA A 659 30.84 -9.74 -60.90
C ALA A 659 31.31 -8.40 -60.32
N VAL A 660 31.58 -8.34 -59.02
CA VAL A 660 32.01 -7.11 -58.32
C VAL A 660 33.53 -6.89 -58.40
N LEU A 661 34.31 -7.97 -58.46
CA LEU A 661 35.78 -7.95 -58.48
C LEU A 661 36.40 -7.02 -59.55
N PRO A 662 35.93 -6.98 -60.81
CA PRO A 662 36.48 -6.09 -61.83
C PRO A 662 36.47 -4.62 -61.42
N ARG A 663 35.40 -4.15 -60.77
CA ARG A 663 35.29 -2.76 -60.29
C ARG A 663 36.25 -2.47 -59.14
N TYR A 664 36.48 -3.46 -58.27
CA TYR A 664 37.41 -3.31 -57.16
C TYR A 664 38.86 -3.28 -57.68
N ILE A 665 39.18 -4.12 -58.67
CA ILE A 665 40.48 -4.12 -59.35
C ILE A 665 40.69 -2.81 -60.12
N HIS A 666 39.66 -2.29 -60.80
CA HIS A 666 39.69 -0.96 -61.42
C HIS A 666 40.07 0.11 -60.38
N THR A 667 39.34 0.14 -59.26
CA THR A 667 39.59 1.12 -58.18
C THR A 667 41.01 0.99 -57.64
N PHE A 668 41.48 -0.24 -57.41
CA PHE A 668 42.85 -0.53 -56.98
C PHE A 668 43.90 -0.03 -57.99
N PHE A 669 43.69 -0.27 -59.28
CA PHE A 669 44.58 0.18 -60.35
C PHE A 669 44.63 1.71 -60.43
N GLN A 670 43.46 2.36 -60.46
CA GLN A 670 43.36 3.81 -60.54
C GLN A 670 44.03 4.49 -59.35
N LEU A 671 43.73 4.05 -58.12
CA LEU A 671 44.35 4.60 -56.92
C LEU A 671 45.88 4.42 -56.93
N SER A 672 46.36 3.28 -57.41
CA SER A 672 47.80 3.01 -57.51
C SER A 672 48.50 3.92 -58.52
N LEU A 673 47.84 4.23 -59.64
CA LEU A 673 48.36 5.18 -60.63
C LEU A 673 48.38 6.61 -60.08
N ASP A 674 47.28 7.05 -59.46
CA ASP A 674 47.15 8.38 -58.88
C ASP A 674 48.20 8.63 -57.77
N ALA A 675 48.53 7.58 -57.00
CA ALA A 675 49.57 7.61 -55.97
C ALA A 675 51.00 7.43 -56.51
N GLN A 676 51.18 7.19 -57.81
CA GLN A 676 52.47 6.83 -58.44
C GLN A 676 53.12 5.56 -57.86
N GLU A 677 52.31 4.67 -57.28
CA GLU A 677 52.72 3.36 -56.75
C GLU A 677 52.72 2.31 -57.87
N TYR A 678 53.62 2.47 -58.85
CA TYR A 678 53.57 1.70 -60.11
C TYR A 678 53.70 0.19 -59.93
N CYS A 679 54.43 -0.29 -58.91
CA CYS A 679 54.50 -1.73 -58.61
C CYS A 679 53.13 -2.31 -58.23
N LEU A 680 52.31 -1.56 -57.48
CA LEU A 680 50.96 -1.97 -57.09
C LEU A 680 49.98 -1.82 -58.25
N ALA A 681 50.15 -0.80 -59.08
CA ALA A 681 49.38 -0.65 -60.31
C ALA A 681 49.65 -1.82 -61.28
N GLU A 682 50.89 -2.27 -61.40
CA GLU A 682 51.23 -3.44 -62.19
C GLU A 682 50.64 -4.74 -61.60
N SER A 683 50.66 -4.91 -60.27
CA SER A 683 49.97 -6.00 -59.56
C SER A 683 48.46 -6.01 -59.88
N ALA A 684 47.82 -4.85 -60.00
CA ALA A 684 46.40 -4.77 -60.37
C ALA A 684 46.13 -5.35 -61.77
N ILE A 685 47.00 -5.06 -62.74
CA ILE A 685 46.92 -5.63 -64.10
C ILE A 685 47.11 -7.16 -64.04
N ASP A 686 48.05 -7.65 -63.25
CA ASP A 686 48.26 -9.09 -63.08
C ASP A 686 47.04 -9.77 -62.45
N GLN A 687 46.41 -9.13 -61.47
CA GLN A 687 45.18 -9.61 -60.85
C GLN A 687 44.01 -9.65 -61.84
N ALA A 688 43.90 -8.65 -62.70
CA ALA A 688 42.90 -8.59 -63.75
C ALA A 688 43.12 -9.63 -64.84
N LEU A 689 44.37 -9.83 -65.28
CA LEU A 689 44.75 -10.87 -66.23
C LEU A 689 44.38 -12.26 -65.69
N ALA A 690 44.75 -12.54 -64.44
CA ALA A 690 44.40 -13.79 -63.80
C ALA A 690 42.88 -13.99 -63.75
N LEU A 691 42.12 -12.96 -63.35
CA LEU A 691 40.66 -13.03 -63.31
C LEU A 691 40.04 -13.19 -64.71
N ALA A 692 40.51 -12.45 -65.71
CA ALA A 692 40.03 -12.55 -67.10
C ALA A 692 40.31 -13.93 -67.71
N CYS A 693 41.48 -14.51 -67.42
CA CYS A 693 41.80 -15.89 -67.77
C CYS A 693 40.86 -16.90 -67.10
N ASP A 694 40.62 -16.77 -65.79
CA ASP A 694 39.71 -17.65 -65.04
C ASP A 694 38.27 -17.58 -65.56
N LEU A 695 37.84 -16.41 -66.03
CA LEU A 695 36.51 -16.17 -66.57
C LEU A 695 36.39 -16.48 -68.07
N CYS A 696 37.51 -16.73 -68.77
CA CYS A 696 37.54 -16.95 -70.21
C CYS A 696 36.72 -18.19 -70.58
N GLY A 697 35.75 -18.03 -71.48
CA GLY A 697 34.86 -19.12 -71.91
C GLY A 697 33.72 -19.46 -70.94
N THR A 698 33.60 -18.75 -69.82
CA THR A 698 32.46 -18.88 -68.89
C THR A 698 31.33 -17.91 -69.23
N VAL A 699 30.15 -18.08 -68.60
CA VAL A 699 28.98 -17.19 -68.75
C VAL A 699 29.23 -15.81 -68.11
N LEU A 700 30.03 -15.75 -67.04
CA LEU A 700 30.41 -14.52 -66.34
C LEU A 700 31.73 -14.00 -66.91
N ARG A 701 31.71 -13.37 -68.09
CA ARG A 701 32.93 -12.78 -68.65
C ARG A 701 33.36 -11.55 -67.88
N TYR A 702 34.66 -11.30 -67.89
CA TYR A 702 35.20 -10.02 -67.44
C TYR A 702 34.61 -8.90 -68.33
N PRO A 703 34.07 -7.80 -67.76
CA PRO A 703 33.41 -6.76 -68.53
C PRO A 703 34.34 -6.15 -69.61
N SER A 704 33.87 -6.11 -70.86
CA SER A 704 34.65 -5.59 -72.00
C SER A 704 35.07 -4.13 -71.79
N ASP A 705 34.21 -3.30 -71.22
CA ASP A 705 34.50 -1.88 -70.96
C ASP A 705 35.66 -1.71 -69.97
N GLU A 706 35.71 -2.55 -68.93
CA GLU A 706 36.78 -2.56 -67.94
C GLU A 706 38.12 -3.04 -68.54
N ILE A 707 38.09 -4.05 -69.42
CA ILE A 707 39.28 -4.50 -70.18
C ILE A 707 39.79 -3.39 -71.08
N GLN A 708 38.90 -2.76 -71.86
CA GLN A 708 39.27 -1.70 -72.79
C GLN A 708 39.91 -0.53 -72.07
N TRP A 709 39.29 -0.07 -70.98
CA TRP A 709 39.80 1.02 -70.18
C TRP A 709 41.18 0.69 -69.60
N MET A 710 41.31 -0.44 -68.88
CA MET A 710 42.57 -0.78 -68.21
C MET A 710 43.70 -1.10 -69.18
N ALA A 711 43.42 -1.81 -70.29
CA ALA A 711 44.42 -2.06 -71.33
C ALA A 711 44.90 -0.76 -71.99
N THR A 712 43.99 0.18 -72.25
CA THR A 712 44.34 1.49 -72.82
C THR A 712 45.20 2.31 -71.86
N VAL A 713 44.79 2.41 -70.59
CA VAL A 713 45.54 3.16 -69.56
C VAL A 713 46.91 2.54 -69.31
N ALA A 714 47.01 1.21 -69.21
CA ALA A 714 48.27 0.50 -69.06
C ALA A 714 49.21 0.68 -70.27
N PHE A 715 48.67 0.68 -71.49
CA PHE A 715 49.46 0.92 -72.69
C PHE A 715 49.93 2.38 -72.79
N ASN A 716 49.09 3.35 -72.42
CA ASN A 716 49.50 4.75 -72.34
C ASN A 716 50.65 4.93 -71.34
N ARG A 717 50.58 4.25 -70.19
CA ARG A 717 51.70 4.25 -69.23
C ARG A 717 52.97 3.63 -69.82
N ALA A 718 52.86 2.58 -70.63
CA ALA A 718 54.00 2.02 -71.35
C ALA A 718 54.63 3.05 -72.30
N VAL A 719 53.81 3.84 -73.00
CA VAL A 719 54.30 4.96 -73.84
C VAL A 719 55.01 6.02 -73.00
N ASP A 720 54.50 6.36 -71.81
CA ASP A 720 55.18 7.29 -70.90
C ASP A 720 56.56 6.76 -70.50
N LEU A 721 56.66 5.47 -70.16
CA LEU A 721 57.93 4.80 -69.81
C LEU A 721 58.91 4.77 -70.98
N TYR A 722 58.41 4.61 -72.22
CA TYR A 722 59.22 4.73 -73.43
C TYR A 722 59.83 6.12 -73.57
N ILE A 723 59.04 7.18 -73.35
CA ILE A 723 59.52 8.57 -73.38
C ILE A 723 60.60 8.79 -72.31
N LEU A 724 60.46 8.16 -71.15
CA LEU A 724 61.44 8.18 -70.05
C LEU A 724 62.68 7.30 -70.30
N SER A 725 62.78 6.62 -71.46
CA SER A 725 63.85 5.68 -71.81
C SER A 725 63.96 4.43 -70.92
N GLU A 726 62.87 4.06 -70.24
CA GLU A 726 62.77 2.82 -69.44
C GLU A 726 62.24 1.66 -70.33
N SER A 727 63.09 1.16 -71.23
CA SER A 727 62.68 0.24 -72.30
C SER A 727 62.10 -1.10 -71.82
N ASP A 728 62.62 -1.64 -70.72
CA ASP A 728 62.19 -2.93 -70.18
C ASP A 728 60.81 -2.83 -69.52
N ASP A 729 60.57 -1.76 -68.78
CA ASP A 729 59.28 -1.49 -68.12
C ASP A 729 58.21 -1.11 -69.14
N CYS A 730 58.57 -0.31 -70.16
CA CYS A 730 57.69 -0.07 -71.30
C CYS A 730 57.23 -1.38 -71.94
N ARG A 731 58.15 -2.28 -72.28
CA ARG A 731 57.80 -3.56 -72.91
C ARG A 731 56.90 -4.39 -72.00
N ARG A 732 57.24 -4.49 -70.72
CA ARG A 732 56.48 -5.25 -69.72
C ARG A 732 55.03 -4.77 -69.59
N TRP A 733 54.83 -3.45 -69.45
CA TRP A 733 53.49 -2.86 -69.35
C TRP A 733 52.69 -3.00 -70.65
N ALA A 734 53.32 -2.74 -71.81
CA ALA A 734 52.67 -2.87 -73.11
C ALA A 734 52.24 -4.32 -73.39
N GLU A 735 53.07 -5.30 -73.08
CA GLU A 735 52.74 -6.72 -73.23
C GLU A 735 51.58 -7.14 -72.34
N LYS A 736 51.55 -6.70 -71.07
CA LYS A 736 50.44 -6.97 -70.15
C LYS A 736 49.14 -6.34 -70.64
N ALA A 737 49.19 -5.10 -71.14
CA ALA A 737 48.04 -4.40 -71.73
C ALA A 737 47.48 -5.14 -72.97
N ILE A 738 48.35 -5.58 -73.88
CA ILE A 738 47.95 -6.35 -75.07
C ILE A 738 47.33 -7.69 -74.66
N LYS A 739 47.98 -8.43 -73.73
CA LYS A 739 47.46 -9.70 -73.21
C LYS A 739 46.07 -9.53 -72.60
N LEU A 740 45.83 -8.44 -71.87
CA LEU A 740 44.53 -8.17 -71.27
C LEU A 740 43.47 -7.88 -72.34
N ALA A 741 43.80 -7.04 -73.34
CA ALA A 741 42.91 -6.74 -74.45
C ALA A 741 42.52 -7.99 -75.27
N ASP A 742 43.45 -8.93 -75.43
CA ASP A 742 43.24 -10.19 -76.16
C ASP A 742 42.26 -11.15 -75.46
N LEU A 743 42.08 -11.01 -74.15
CA LEU A 743 41.14 -11.82 -73.36
C LEU A 743 39.69 -11.31 -73.42
N GLY A 744 39.46 -10.11 -73.96
CA GLY A 744 38.15 -9.52 -74.09
C GLY A 744 37.39 -9.95 -75.36
N GLU A 745 36.21 -9.39 -75.56
CA GLU A 745 35.37 -9.71 -76.73
C GLU A 745 35.87 -9.02 -78.01
N LYS A 746 35.09 -9.10 -79.11
CA LYS A 746 35.51 -8.65 -80.46
C LYS A 746 36.13 -7.24 -80.47
N ASP A 747 35.57 -6.31 -79.73
CA ASP A 747 36.07 -4.92 -79.67
C ASP A 747 37.39 -4.81 -78.91
N CYS A 748 37.57 -5.62 -77.86
CA CYS A 748 38.85 -5.72 -77.14
C CYS A 748 39.93 -6.40 -78.00
N ALA A 749 39.56 -7.40 -78.79
CA ALA A 749 40.49 -8.04 -79.72
C ALA A 749 40.96 -7.09 -80.85
N MET A 750 40.09 -6.18 -81.30
CA MET A 750 40.48 -5.09 -82.20
C MET A 750 41.45 -4.12 -81.51
N LEU A 751 41.18 -3.76 -80.25
CA LEU A 751 42.11 -2.97 -79.44
C LEU A 751 43.48 -3.69 -79.31
N GLY A 752 43.51 -4.98 -78.99
CA GLY A 752 44.76 -5.75 -78.90
C GLY A 752 45.58 -5.75 -80.19
N LYS A 753 44.94 -5.85 -81.37
CA LYS A 753 45.60 -5.68 -82.68
C LYS A 753 46.21 -4.28 -82.83
N LEU A 754 45.43 -3.25 -82.55
CA LEU A 754 45.88 -1.87 -82.60
C LEU A 754 47.09 -1.62 -81.67
N LEU A 755 47.04 -2.11 -80.43
CA LEU A 755 48.12 -1.95 -79.46
C LEU A 755 49.41 -2.65 -79.92
N ARG A 756 49.34 -3.85 -80.53
CA ARG A 756 50.52 -4.52 -81.12
C ARG A 756 51.15 -3.73 -82.27
N GLU A 757 50.32 -3.21 -83.18
CA GLU A 757 50.80 -2.36 -84.28
C GLU A 757 51.46 -1.07 -83.77
N ARG A 758 50.96 -0.50 -82.67
CA ARG A 758 51.55 0.68 -82.03
C ARG A 758 52.85 0.35 -81.32
N LEU A 759 52.95 -0.80 -80.64
CA LEU A 759 54.17 -1.25 -79.98
C LEU A 759 55.32 -1.44 -80.97
N GLN A 760 55.04 -2.03 -82.15
CA GLN A 760 56.02 -2.18 -83.25
C GLN A 760 56.52 -0.86 -83.84
N LYS A 761 55.86 0.28 -83.54
CA LYS A 761 56.29 1.60 -83.99
C LYS A 761 57.13 2.34 -82.93
N LEU A 762 57.11 1.86 -81.68
CA LEU A 762 57.88 2.43 -80.57
C LEU A 762 59.30 1.81 -80.51
N PHE A 763 59.43 0.54 -80.85
CA PHE A 763 60.71 -0.17 -80.97
C PHE A 763 61.01 -0.47 -82.43
#